data_AF-D8F985-F1
#
_entry.id   AF-D8F985-F1
#
_cell.length_a   1.000
_cell.length_b   1.000
_cell.length_c   1.000
_cell.angle_alpha   90.00
_cell.angle_beta   90.00
_cell.angle_gamma   90.00
#
_symmetry.space_group_name_H-M   'P 1'
#
loop_
_entity.id
_entity.type
_entity.pdbx_description
1 polymer ?
#
loop_
_entity_poly.entity_id
_entity_poly.type
_entity_poly.pdbx_seq_one_letter_code
_entity_poly.pdbx_strand_id
1 'polypeptide(L)'
;MKDVSGKEIPLYTGSYALLIGVSDYTAGWPDLNNIPSELDRVEKTLRKQGFRVTRIMGPDSKALTDSFEEFIDKYGFDTNNRLLFFFSGHGHTRKGGEKGYLVPTDAPHPLKDERGFLRKALPMDQIIAWSRQMEAKHALFLFDSCFSGTVFKIKALPIRPPHITHATSLPVRQYITAGDAGDAVPAASVFTPVFIDALEYGWADLNGDGYVSGTELGIYLQEKVPQHTAQTPQYGKIKDYKLSRGDYIFLIKQETENGTLRVETTPPGAKILIEGRLKGTSPLELTGLKPGRLTVEAKKDGYVLWREQVLLRKDRPVEVNPVLQKIIENGILVIKCDINQARWYLDEGYAGRTPDEMKDVSPGSHRITVKTKGNPDWSELVNVQPGKRVTVNAQFRSEAKKAEPRDSRLYVDTDPENATVRVMNIGPKYHLGMPLAPGSYHVNVSAPGFEAKDQWIQLSKGEDRHIHIHLAKAQPTLTQEKRKHSTHATPPTIRKISGRDGIYVVFNNGIVKDTKTGLEWKAGPEKNTNWEEASAWVENLNLEGGGWRMPTKDEIKSLYKPGTGSCNMTPLFKISAWWVWTGETKSPGDAWIFYFSGGYGYWLNRGTSDNLRAFAVRSGSIGDSPDQRYVNIHKKEATTPSTNKPSGKASKQETESGGLFKDVKNAFQSFKENVFSSPPDSSGAPTENQNKDDNSNAVEDGDLDPSLDTGA
;
A
#
# COMPACT_ATOMS: atom_id res chain seq x y z
N MET A 1 6.81 -36.33 11.86
CA MET A 1 7.25 -35.51 10.71
C MET A 1 7.69 -36.45 9.62
N LYS A 2 7.54 -36.10 8.35
CA LYS A 2 8.18 -36.83 7.24
C LYS A 2 9.30 -35.96 6.68
N ASP A 3 10.48 -36.52 6.46
CA ASP A 3 11.54 -35.81 5.74
C ASP A 3 11.22 -35.72 4.24
N VAL A 4 12.09 -35.05 3.48
CA VAL A 4 11.99 -34.92 2.01
C VAL A 4 11.97 -36.27 1.26
N SER A 5 12.32 -37.38 1.93
CA SER A 5 12.24 -38.75 1.40
C SER A 5 10.98 -39.51 1.84
N GLY A 6 10.10 -38.88 2.63
CA GLY A 6 8.86 -39.46 3.10
C GLY A 6 8.99 -40.31 4.37
N LYS A 7 10.18 -40.41 4.98
CA LYS A 7 10.43 -41.24 6.16
C LYS A 7 9.88 -40.58 7.43
N GLU A 8 9.16 -41.34 8.25
CA GLU A 8 8.63 -40.85 9.52
C GLU A 8 9.74 -40.63 10.57
N ILE A 9 9.82 -39.40 11.06
CA ILE A 9 10.65 -38.94 12.16
C ILE A 9 9.71 -38.60 13.33
N PRO A 10 9.69 -39.40 14.41
CA PRO A 10 9.05 -39.00 15.66
C PRO A 10 9.80 -37.81 16.24
N LEU A 11 9.18 -36.64 16.20
CA LEU A 11 9.88 -35.37 16.50
C LEU A 11 9.96 -35.11 18.01
N TYR A 12 8.89 -35.41 18.76
CA TYR A 12 8.76 -35.13 20.19
C TYR A 12 8.11 -36.27 20.97
N THR A 13 8.56 -36.48 22.21
CA THR A 13 7.92 -37.37 23.19
C THR A 13 6.80 -36.66 23.96
N GLY A 14 6.93 -35.34 24.14
CA GLY A 14 5.94 -34.50 24.81
C GLY A 14 5.86 -33.08 24.25
N SER A 15 4.67 -32.51 24.30
CA SER A 15 4.39 -31.12 23.90
C SER A 15 3.68 -30.42 25.04
N TYR A 16 4.33 -29.41 25.63
CA TYR A 16 3.80 -28.70 26.78
C TYR A 16 3.81 -27.19 26.54
N ALA A 17 2.78 -26.50 27.00
CA ALA A 17 2.69 -25.05 26.86
C ALA A 17 2.37 -24.40 28.21
N LEU A 18 3.10 -23.33 28.53
CA LEU A 18 2.81 -22.43 29.64
C LEU A 18 2.19 -21.14 29.09
N LEU A 19 0.96 -20.87 29.50
CA LEU A 19 0.18 -19.70 29.09
C LEU A 19 -0.01 -18.78 30.29
N ILE A 20 0.53 -17.57 30.21
CA ILE A 20 0.46 -16.57 31.27
C ILE A 20 -0.28 -15.34 30.74
N GLY A 21 -1.37 -14.98 31.39
CA GLY A 21 -2.13 -13.76 31.11
C GLY A 21 -2.17 -12.84 32.31
N VAL A 22 -1.72 -11.59 32.17
CA VAL A 22 -1.76 -10.58 33.23
C VAL A 22 -2.72 -9.47 32.83
N SER A 23 -3.94 -9.48 33.38
CA SER A 23 -5.01 -8.53 33.02
C SER A 23 -5.28 -7.47 34.09
N ASP A 24 -5.24 -7.84 35.36
CA ASP A 24 -5.79 -7.04 36.46
C ASP A 24 -4.64 -6.45 37.30
N TYR A 25 -4.24 -5.22 37.00
CA TYR A 25 -3.05 -4.59 37.57
C TYR A 25 -3.37 -3.76 38.81
N THR A 26 -2.71 -4.07 39.91
CA THR A 26 -2.97 -3.44 41.22
C THR A 26 -2.04 -2.27 41.53
N ALA A 27 -0.95 -2.11 40.78
CA ALA A 27 0.16 -1.22 41.12
C ALA A 27 0.38 -0.06 40.11
N GLY A 28 -0.70 0.39 39.46
CA GLY A 28 -0.69 1.61 38.65
C GLY A 28 -0.38 1.43 37.16
N TRP A 29 -0.53 0.20 36.66
CA TRP A 29 -0.62 -0.09 35.23
C TRP A 29 -2.10 -0.16 34.80
N PRO A 30 -2.45 0.17 33.54
CA PRO A 30 -3.81 -0.02 33.03
C PRO A 30 -4.20 -1.50 32.92
N ASP A 31 -5.46 -1.83 33.15
CA ASP A 31 -5.97 -3.20 32.97
C ASP A 31 -6.11 -3.59 31.49
N LEU A 32 -5.97 -4.88 31.21
CA LEU A 32 -6.02 -5.48 29.87
C LEU A 32 -7.12 -6.56 29.79
N ASN A 33 -8.37 -6.10 29.68
CA ASN A 33 -9.57 -6.94 29.83
C ASN A 33 -9.80 -7.97 28.70
N ASN A 34 -9.12 -7.84 27.56
CA ASN A 34 -9.23 -8.77 26.42
C ASN A 34 -8.47 -10.09 26.64
N ILE A 35 -7.43 -10.06 27.48
CA ILE A 35 -6.49 -11.18 27.71
C ILE A 35 -7.19 -12.50 28.03
N PRO A 36 -8.17 -12.60 28.96
CA PRO A 36 -8.81 -13.87 29.26
C PRO A 36 -9.42 -14.56 28.03
N SER A 37 -10.14 -13.80 27.20
CA SER A 37 -10.81 -14.31 26.00
C SER A 37 -9.82 -14.68 24.88
N GLU A 38 -8.70 -13.97 24.80
CA GLU A 38 -7.62 -14.26 23.86
C GLU A 38 -6.88 -15.55 24.25
N LEU A 39 -6.56 -15.72 25.54
CA LEU A 39 -5.94 -16.93 26.04
C LEU A 39 -6.83 -18.16 25.88
N ASP A 40 -8.15 -18.04 25.97
CA ASP A 40 -9.08 -19.16 25.67
C ASP A 40 -8.87 -19.69 24.25
N ARG A 41 -8.70 -18.78 23.28
CA ARG A 41 -8.48 -19.14 21.87
C ARG A 41 -7.08 -19.71 21.64
N VAL A 42 -6.06 -19.14 22.28
CA VAL A 42 -4.68 -19.66 22.21
C VAL A 42 -4.62 -21.08 22.80
N GLU A 43 -5.19 -21.29 23.98
CA GLU A 43 -5.25 -22.59 24.63
C GLU A 43 -5.95 -23.63 23.75
N LYS A 44 -7.12 -23.29 23.19
CA LYS A 44 -7.85 -24.18 22.27
C LYS A 44 -7.00 -24.54 21.04
N THR A 45 -6.31 -23.57 20.46
CA THR A 45 -5.46 -23.76 19.28
C THR A 45 -4.27 -24.67 19.59
N LEU A 46 -3.59 -24.46 20.72
CA LEU A 46 -2.46 -25.28 21.14
C LEU A 46 -2.87 -26.69 21.55
N ARG A 47 -4.02 -26.87 22.21
CA ARG A 47 -4.56 -28.22 22.50
C ARG A 47 -4.82 -29.01 21.21
N LYS A 48 -5.35 -28.38 20.16
CA LYS A 48 -5.50 -29.01 18.82
C LYS A 48 -4.15 -29.42 18.22
N GLN A 49 -3.10 -28.66 18.51
CA GLN A 49 -1.71 -28.93 18.11
C GLN A 49 -1.02 -30.00 18.99
N GLY A 50 -1.75 -30.63 19.91
CA GLY A 50 -1.27 -31.71 20.77
C GLY A 50 -0.55 -31.25 22.04
N PHE A 51 -0.65 -29.97 22.41
CA PHE A 51 -0.05 -29.46 23.64
C PHE A 51 -0.89 -29.78 24.87
N ARG A 52 -0.20 -30.18 25.95
CA ARG A 52 -0.72 -30.12 27.31
C ARG A 52 -0.46 -28.72 27.86
N VAL A 53 -1.54 -27.97 28.09
CA VAL A 53 -1.47 -26.54 28.46
C VAL A 53 -1.60 -26.38 29.98
N THR A 54 -0.65 -25.65 30.58
CA THR A 54 -0.72 -25.07 31.92
C THR A 54 -1.03 -23.58 31.76
N ARG A 55 -2.10 -23.09 32.39
CA ARG A 55 -2.54 -21.69 32.30
C ARG A 55 -2.49 -21.01 33.65
N ILE A 56 -1.94 -19.80 33.69
CA ILE A 56 -1.81 -18.94 34.86
C ILE A 56 -2.40 -17.57 34.52
N MET A 57 -3.29 -17.06 35.38
CA MET A 57 -3.95 -15.77 35.21
C MET A 57 -3.62 -14.84 36.37
N GLY A 58 -3.32 -13.58 36.07
CA GLY A 58 -3.06 -12.52 37.04
C GLY A 58 -1.93 -12.79 38.06
N PRO A 59 -0.79 -13.41 37.69
CA PRO A 59 0.26 -13.69 38.66
C PRO A 59 0.89 -12.41 39.23
N ASP A 60 1.15 -12.41 40.53
CA ASP A 60 2.08 -11.47 41.16
C ASP A 60 3.54 -11.81 40.82
N SER A 61 4.49 -11.00 41.28
CA SER A 61 5.92 -11.15 41.00
C SER A 61 6.49 -12.52 41.39
N LYS A 62 6.04 -13.09 42.52
CA LYS A 62 6.48 -14.41 42.95
C LYS A 62 5.84 -15.50 42.10
N ALA A 63 4.52 -15.47 41.96
CA ALA A 63 3.77 -16.45 41.18
C ALA A 63 4.21 -16.47 39.71
N LEU A 64 4.56 -15.32 39.14
CA LEU A 64 5.08 -15.21 37.77
C LEU A 64 6.41 -15.96 37.64
N THR A 65 7.33 -15.75 38.58
CA THR A 65 8.64 -16.43 38.62
C THR A 65 8.46 -17.93 38.82
N ASP A 66 7.71 -18.32 39.85
CA ASP A 66 7.43 -19.72 40.18
C ASP A 66 6.79 -20.45 38.98
N SER A 67 5.90 -19.80 38.24
CA SER A 67 5.25 -20.40 37.07
C SER A 67 6.23 -20.83 35.98
N PHE A 68 7.30 -20.04 35.74
CA PHE A 68 8.35 -20.41 34.80
C PHE A 68 9.21 -21.54 35.37
N GLU A 69 9.67 -21.41 36.60
CA GLU A 69 10.54 -22.38 37.27
C GLU A 69 9.87 -23.75 37.36
N GLU A 70 8.66 -23.84 37.91
CA GLU A 70 7.93 -25.10 38.06
C GLU A 70 7.64 -25.76 36.71
N PHE A 71 7.33 -24.98 35.68
CA PHE A 71 7.08 -25.52 34.34
C PHE A 71 8.37 -26.08 33.71
N ILE A 72 9.48 -25.39 33.90
CA ILE A 72 10.81 -25.83 33.44
C ILE A 72 11.26 -27.07 34.21
N ASP A 73 11.11 -27.09 35.53
CA ASP A 73 11.47 -28.24 36.36
C ASP A 73 10.69 -29.48 35.95
N LYS A 74 9.42 -29.30 35.61
CA LYS A 74 8.54 -30.40 35.23
C LYS A 74 8.78 -30.94 33.82
N TYR A 75 9.12 -30.09 32.85
CA TYR A 75 9.15 -30.50 31.43
C TYR A 75 10.42 -30.12 30.66
N GLY A 76 11.23 -29.22 31.20
CA GLY A 76 12.43 -28.61 30.61
C GLY A 76 13.63 -29.52 30.47
N PHE A 77 13.70 -30.60 31.24
CA PHE A 77 14.87 -31.49 31.31
C PHE A 77 14.72 -32.81 30.53
N ASP A 78 13.60 -33.02 29.83
CA ASP A 78 13.46 -34.13 28.89
C ASP A 78 13.86 -33.69 27.48
N THR A 79 14.96 -34.24 26.99
CA THR A 79 15.61 -33.89 25.70
C THR A 79 14.74 -34.08 24.46
N ASN A 80 13.61 -34.78 24.56
CA ASN A 80 12.68 -34.99 23.45
C ASN A 80 11.40 -34.17 23.55
N ASN A 81 11.25 -33.32 24.57
CA ASN A 81 10.12 -32.42 24.67
C ASN A 81 10.23 -31.21 23.74
N ARG A 82 9.07 -30.68 23.34
CA ARG A 82 8.93 -29.28 22.90
C ARG A 82 8.10 -28.48 23.89
N LEU A 83 8.53 -27.26 24.13
CA LEU A 83 7.97 -26.35 25.11
C LEU A 83 7.58 -25.05 24.45
N LEU A 84 6.43 -24.51 24.84
CA LEU A 84 5.93 -23.23 24.36
C LEU A 84 5.61 -22.35 25.56
N PHE A 85 6.15 -21.15 25.58
CA PHE A 85 5.88 -20.13 26.57
C PHE A 85 5.13 -19.02 25.88
N PHE A 86 3.92 -18.71 26.35
CA PHE A 86 3.10 -17.63 25.83
C PHE A 86 2.78 -16.67 26.97
N PHE A 87 3.18 -15.42 26.83
CA PHE A 87 2.90 -14.37 27.79
C PHE A 87 2.11 -13.25 27.11
N SER A 88 0.99 -12.83 27.72
CA SER A 88 0.24 -11.63 27.32
C SER A 88 0.02 -10.74 28.54
N GLY A 89 0.35 -9.45 28.40
CA GLY A 89 0.35 -8.47 29.49
C GLY A 89 1.19 -7.25 29.17
N HIS A 90 1.43 -6.38 30.15
CA HIS A 90 2.38 -5.28 30.02
C HIS A 90 3.83 -5.77 29.96
N GLY A 91 4.58 -5.13 29.09
CA GLY A 91 6.04 -5.20 29.01
C GLY A 91 6.63 -3.82 29.22
N HIS A 92 7.84 -3.75 29.77
CA HIS A 92 8.52 -2.46 29.95
C HIS A 92 10.00 -2.56 29.62
N THR A 93 10.56 -1.47 29.07
CA THR A 93 11.95 -1.43 28.62
C THR A 93 12.69 -0.24 29.21
N ARG A 94 13.93 -0.48 29.63
CA ARG A 94 14.77 0.52 30.30
C ARG A 94 16.15 0.63 29.63
N LYS A 95 16.88 1.70 30.00
CA LYS A 95 18.23 2.02 29.52
C LYS A 95 18.32 2.13 27.99
N GLY A 96 17.52 3.01 27.38
CA GLY A 96 17.54 3.20 25.92
C GLY A 96 17.11 1.95 25.13
N GLY A 97 16.37 1.05 25.78
CA GLY A 97 15.88 -0.19 25.18
C GLY A 97 16.83 -1.37 25.25
N GLU A 98 17.78 -1.38 26.20
CA GLU A 98 18.71 -2.50 26.42
C GLU A 98 18.22 -3.55 27.42
N LYS A 99 17.23 -3.23 28.28
CA LYS A 99 16.70 -4.16 29.29
C LYS A 99 15.19 -4.27 29.25
N GLY A 100 14.65 -5.46 29.00
CA GLY A 100 13.22 -5.76 28.94
C GLY A 100 12.73 -6.49 30.18
N TYR A 101 11.47 -6.25 30.57
CA TYR A 101 10.85 -6.82 31.76
C TYR A 101 9.38 -7.18 31.53
N LEU A 102 8.97 -8.40 31.92
CA LEU A 102 7.55 -8.75 32.04
C LEU A 102 6.99 -8.13 33.33
N VAL A 103 5.79 -7.55 33.25
CA VAL A 103 5.17 -6.83 34.37
C VAL A 103 4.09 -7.70 35.03
N PRO A 104 4.30 -8.19 36.27
CA PRO A 104 3.27 -8.88 37.06
C PRO A 104 2.24 -7.89 37.64
N THR A 105 1.15 -8.40 38.20
CA THR A 105 0.02 -7.60 38.72
C THR A 105 0.40 -6.62 39.83
N ASP A 106 1.47 -6.91 40.59
CA ASP A 106 1.89 -6.18 41.79
C ASP A 106 3.13 -5.28 41.57
N ALA A 107 3.67 -5.22 40.35
CA ALA A 107 4.82 -4.39 40.02
C ALA A 107 4.42 -2.92 39.81
N PRO A 108 4.99 -1.96 40.56
CA PRO A 108 4.62 -0.56 40.43
C PRO A 108 5.08 0.04 39.10
N HIS A 109 4.39 1.08 38.62
CA HIS A 109 4.87 1.83 37.45
C HIS A 109 6.25 2.47 37.75
N PRO A 110 7.26 2.37 36.86
CA PRO A 110 8.62 2.83 37.14
C PRO A 110 8.75 4.35 37.33
N LEU A 111 7.82 5.15 36.78
CA LEU A 111 7.73 6.59 37.07
C LEU A 111 7.31 6.90 38.52
N LYS A 112 6.68 5.94 39.22
CA LYS A 112 6.23 6.09 40.61
C LYS A 112 7.20 5.46 41.60
N ASP A 113 7.66 4.24 41.32
CA ASP A 113 8.61 3.51 42.16
C ASP A 113 9.53 2.61 41.30
N GLU A 114 10.64 3.18 40.85
CA GLU A 114 11.61 2.49 40.00
C GLU A 114 12.30 1.32 40.72
N ARG A 115 12.56 1.43 42.02
CA ARG A 115 13.22 0.38 42.81
C ARG A 115 12.27 -0.79 43.06
N GLY A 116 11.02 -0.50 43.41
CA GLY A 116 9.97 -1.51 43.54
C GLY A 116 9.70 -2.22 42.21
N PHE A 117 9.69 -1.48 41.10
CA PHE A 117 9.56 -2.06 39.76
C PHE A 117 10.70 -3.05 39.49
N LEU A 118 11.96 -2.66 39.69
CA LEU A 118 13.12 -3.53 39.47
C LEU A 118 13.12 -4.80 40.32
N ARG A 119 12.59 -4.72 41.53
CA ARG A 119 12.52 -5.86 42.45
C ARG A 119 11.44 -6.86 42.07
N LYS A 120 10.34 -6.39 41.45
CA LYS A 120 9.14 -7.20 41.20
C LYS A 120 8.97 -7.61 39.75
N ALA A 121 9.37 -6.79 38.79
CA ALA A 121 9.25 -7.12 37.38
C ALA A 121 10.27 -8.19 36.98
N LEU A 122 9.86 -9.15 36.14
CA LEU A 122 10.70 -10.28 35.75
C LEU A 122 11.60 -9.89 34.57
N PRO A 123 12.93 -9.81 34.74
CA PRO A 123 13.83 -9.42 33.65
C PRO A 123 13.92 -10.50 32.58
N MET A 124 13.95 -10.09 31.30
CA MET A 124 14.13 -11.00 30.16
C MET A 124 15.46 -11.79 30.22
N ASP A 125 16.49 -11.23 30.85
CA ASP A 125 17.78 -11.93 31.08
C ASP A 125 17.60 -13.23 31.87
N GLN A 126 16.67 -13.24 32.84
CA GLN A 126 16.36 -14.44 33.62
C GLN A 126 15.70 -15.51 32.75
N ILE A 127 14.77 -15.11 31.88
CA ILE A 127 14.11 -16.03 30.93
C ILE A 127 15.13 -16.64 29.97
N ILE A 128 16.12 -15.86 29.52
CA ILE A 128 17.20 -16.38 28.69
C ILE A 128 18.09 -17.34 29.47
N ALA A 129 18.43 -17.02 30.72
CA ALA A 129 19.21 -17.91 31.59
C ALA A 129 18.51 -19.26 31.74
N TRP A 130 17.22 -19.25 32.07
CA TRP A 130 16.37 -20.43 32.11
C TRP A 130 16.35 -21.18 30.77
N SER A 131 16.16 -20.48 29.65
CA SER A 131 16.16 -21.11 28.32
C SER A 131 17.44 -21.89 28.00
N ARG A 132 18.60 -21.44 28.53
CA ARG A 132 19.90 -22.10 28.35
C ARG A 132 20.06 -23.33 29.23
N GLN A 133 19.44 -23.34 30.40
CA GLN A 133 19.50 -24.44 31.36
C GLN A 133 18.65 -25.63 30.93
N MET A 134 17.60 -25.39 30.14
CA MET A 134 16.71 -26.44 29.65
C MET A 134 17.43 -27.39 28.69
N GLU A 135 17.13 -28.68 28.79
CA GLU A 135 17.60 -29.73 27.89
C GLU A 135 16.59 -30.10 26.79
N ALA A 136 15.33 -29.64 26.93
CA ALA A 136 14.28 -29.87 25.95
C ALA A 136 14.72 -29.52 24.53
N LYS A 137 14.27 -30.33 23.55
CA LYS A 137 14.67 -30.19 22.14
C LYS A 137 14.38 -28.79 21.64
N HIS A 138 13.11 -28.40 21.70
CA HIS A 138 12.65 -27.12 21.17
C HIS A 138 11.96 -26.31 22.26
N ALA A 139 12.30 -25.03 22.38
CA ALA A 139 11.54 -24.08 23.18
C ALA A 139 11.23 -22.83 22.36
N LEU A 140 9.97 -22.44 22.33
CA LEU A 140 9.49 -21.22 21.69
C LEU A 140 8.89 -20.29 22.75
N PHE A 141 9.33 -19.04 22.74
CA PHE A 141 8.86 -17.99 23.63
C PHE A 141 8.13 -16.92 22.80
N LEU A 142 6.84 -16.76 23.07
CA LEU A 142 5.93 -15.82 22.41
C LEU A 142 5.51 -14.76 23.44
N PHE A 143 5.82 -13.50 23.15
CA PHE A 143 5.50 -12.37 24.01
C PHE A 143 4.54 -11.41 23.32
N ASP A 144 3.27 -11.48 23.72
CA ASP A 144 2.23 -10.51 23.37
C ASP A 144 2.30 -9.29 24.31
N SER A 145 3.47 -8.66 24.32
CA SER A 145 3.78 -7.48 25.12
C SER A 145 4.89 -6.66 24.47
N CYS A 146 4.91 -5.35 24.71
CA CYS A 146 5.86 -4.46 24.04
C CYS A 146 7.26 -4.58 24.65
N PHE A 147 8.25 -4.83 23.78
CA PHE A 147 9.66 -4.86 24.15
C PHE A 147 10.51 -4.19 23.07
N SER A 148 11.41 -3.31 23.50
CA SER A 148 12.26 -2.46 22.67
C SER A 148 13.39 -3.17 21.91
N GLY A 149 13.15 -4.37 21.39
CA GLY A 149 14.22 -5.19 20.81
C GLY A 149 15.18 -5.77 21.87
N THR A 150 14.76 -5.81 23.13
CA THR A 150 15.56 -6.31 24.27
C THR A 150 15.75 -7.81 24.30
N VAL A 151 15.03 -8.56 23.46
CA VAL A 151 15.32 -9.98 23.24
C VAL A 151 16.54 -10.18 22.33
N PHE A 152 17.34 -9.12 22.16
CA PHE A 152 18.71 -9.04 21.68
C PHE A 152 18.86 -8.99 20.17
N LYS A 153 20.01 -8.46 19.73
CA LYS A 153 20.63 -8.48 18.39
C LYS A 153 20.77 -9.91 17.81
N ILE A 154 19.74 -10.72 17.94
CA ILE A 154 19.58 -12.08 17.46
C ILE A 154 19.74 -12.06 15.94
N LYS A 155 20.36 -13.09 15.37
CA LYS A 155 20.48 -13.19 13.92
C LYS A 155 19.08 -13.13 13.31
N ALA A 156 18.83 -12.12 12.49
CA ALA A 156 17.73 -12.13 11.55
C ALA A 156 17.79 -13.47 10.81
N LEU A 157 16.68 -14.19 10.85
CA LEU A 157 16.56 -15.44 10.12
C LEU A 157 16.56 -15.11 8.61
N PRO A 158 16.99 -16.05 7.76
CA PRO A 158 16.96 -15.84 6.32
C PRO A 158 15.55 -15.44 5.87
N ILE A 159 15.46 -14.47 4.95
CA ILE A 159 14.20 -13.97 4.38
C ILE A 159 13.42 -15.08 3.66
N ARG A 160 14.09 -16.18 3.29
CA ARG A 160 13.46 -17.34 2.66
C ARG A 160 13.02 -18.34 3.74
N PRO A 161 11.77 -18.83 3.67
CA PRO A 161 11.28 -19.85 4.60
C PRO A 161 12.15 -21.12 4.47
N PRO A 162 12.62 -21.69 5.59
CA PRO A 162 13.43 -22.90 5.56
C PRO A 162 12.57 -24.08 5.09
N HIS A 163 13.14 -25.00 4.32
CA HIS A 163 12.51 -26.30 4.11
C HIS A 163 12.76 -27.19 5.33
N ILE A 164 11.79 -28.07 5.63
CA ILE A 164 12.01 -29.14 6.60
C ILE A 164 13.19 -30.02 6.17
N THR A 165 14.22 -30.04 7.01
CA THR A 165 15.44 -30.84 6.83
C THR A 165 15.85 -31.45 8.17
N HIS A 166 16.83 -32.37 8.19
CA HIS A 166 17.40 -32.88 9.44
C HIS A 166 17.86 -31.75 10.39
N ALA A 167 18.36 -30.62 9.83
CA ALA A 167 18.77 -29.46 10.62
C ALA A 167 17.62 -28.87 11.45
N THR A 168 16.37 -28.93 10.96
CA THR A 168 15.18 -28.44 11.70
C THR A 168 14.86 -29.24 12.96
N SER A 169 15.38 -30.47 13.09
CA SER A 169 15.18 -31.34 14.25
C SER A 169 16.19 -31.15 15.39
N LEU A 170 17.21 -30.31 15.17
CA LEU A 170 18.26 -30.03 16.16
C LEU A 170 17.75 -29.11 17.29
N PRO A 171 18.45 -28.99 18.42
CA PRO A 171 17.99 -28.13 19.50
C PRO A 171 17.81 -26.65 19.10
N VAL A 172 16.75 -26.01 19.62
CA VAL A 172 16.45 -24.60 19.35
C VAL A 172 15.83 -23.87 20.55
N ARG A 173 16.23 -22.61 20.75
CA ARG A 173 15.51 -21.60 21.55
C ARG A 173 15.12 -20.45 20.65
N GLN A 174 13.82 -20.28 20.42
CA GLN A 174 13.25 -19.24 19.56
C GLN A 174 12.40 -18.26 20.34
N TYR A 175 12.42 -17.02 19.91
CA TYR A 175 11.75 -15.90 20.54
C TYR A 175 10.97 -15.12 19.49
N ILE A 176 9.76 -14.71 19.81
CA ILE A 176 8.90 -13.86 18.99
C ILE A 176 8.19 -12.87 19.92
N THR A 177 8.26 -11.57 19.62
CA THR A 177 7.63 -10.49 20.41
C THR A 177 6.65 -9.69 19.54
N ALA A 178 5.64 -9.09 20.16
CA ALA A 178 4.58 -8.37 19.44
C ALA A 178 5.00 -7.00 18.88
N GLY A 179 5.94 -6.27 19.48
CA GLY A 179 6.32 -4.91 19.02
C GLY A 179 7.72 -4.45 19.46
N ASP A 180 8.09 -3.21 19.09
CA ASP A 180 9.40 -2.55 19.32
C ASP A 180 9.30 -1.33 20.27
N ALA A 181 10.42 -0.64 20.46
CA ALA A 181 10.80 0.37 21.45
C ALA A 181 10.14 1.73 21.33
N GLY A 182 8.82 1.83 21.23
CA GLY A 182 8.22 3.16 21.11
C GLY A 182 6.74 3.23 20.83
N ASP A 183 6.07 2.09 20.69
CA ASP A 183 4.68 2.09 20.25
C ASP A 183 3.73 2.19 21.46
N ALA A 184 2.87 3.22 21.46
CA ALA A 184 1.72 3.26 22.35
C ALA A 184 0.77 2.11 21.98
N VAL A 185 0.48 1.24 22.95
CA VAL A 185 -0.27 0.00 22.72
C VAL A 185 -1.75 0.30 22.53
N PRO A 186 -2.40 -0.19 21.45
CA PRO A 186 -3.85 -0.26 21.38
C PRO A 186 -4.38 -1.19 22.49
N ALA A 187 -5.58 -0.92 23.00
CA ALA A 187 -6.21 -1.72 24.07
C ALA A 187 -6.57 -3.19 23.66
N ALA A 188 -6.29 -3.60 22.43
CA ALA A 188 -6.56 -4.95 21.92
C ALA A 188 -5.33 -5.50 21.17
N SER A 189 -4.96 -6.76 21.44
CA SER A 189 -3.83 -7.41 20.79
C SER A 189 -4.15 -7.74 19.33
N VAL A 190 -3.36 -7.22 18.40
CA VAL A 190 -3.36 -7.68 17.00
C VAL A 190 -2.49 -8.94 16.84
N PHE A 191 -1.48 -9.11 17.69
CA PHE A 191 -0.55 -10.22 17.61
C PHE A 191 -1.24 -11.58 17.85
N THR A 192 -2.03 -11.68 18.93
CA THR A 192 -2.69 -12.93 19.32
C THR A 192 -3.63 -13.50 18.25
N PRO A 193 -4.59 -12.74 17.68
CA PRO A 193 -5.45 -13.25 16.62
C PRO A 193 -4.66 -13.66 15.37
N VAL A 194 -3.61 -12.92 14.99
CA VAL A 194 -2.77 -13.26 13.83
C VAL A 194 -1.98 -14.55 14.08
N PHE A 195 -1.46 -14.74 15.29
CA PHE A 195 -0.80 -16.00 15.70
C PHE A 195 -1.75 -17.20 15.65
N ILE A 196 -2.99 -17.04 16.13
CA ILE A 196 -4.01 -18.10 16.06
C ILE A 196 -4.29 -18.45 14.59
N ASP A 197 -4.51 -17.44 13.75
CA ASP A 197 -4.80 -17.62 12.33
C ASP A 197 -3.66 -18.33 11.57
N ALA A 198 -2.40 -18.03 11.94
CA ALA A 198 -1.23 -18.69 11.39
C ALA A 198 -1.29 -20.22 11.53
N LEU A 199 -1.77 -20.71 12.67
CA LEU A 199 -1.84 -22.13 13.00
C LEU A 199 -3.18 -22.78 12.64
N GLU A 200 -4.31 -22.08 12.81
CA GLU A 200 -5.63 -22.65 12.53
C GLU A 200 -5.87 -22.82 11.03
N TYR A 201 -5.34 -21.92 10.20
CA TYR A 201 -5.54 -21.97 8.75
C TYR A 201 -4.28 -22.34 7.97
N GLY A 202 -3.16 -22.56 8.66
CA GLY A 202 -1.86 -22.86 8.05
C GLY A 202 -1.32 -21.71 7.19
N TRP A 203 -1.73 -20.46 7.41
CA TRP A 203 -1.30 -19.33 6.56
C TRP A 203 0.17 -18.94 6.76
N ALA A 204 0.78 -19.42 7.84
CA ALA A 204 2.21 -19.30 8.04
C ALA A 204 3.00 -20.46 7.43
N ASP A 205 2.37 -21.42 6.73
CA ASP A 205 3.10 -22.41 5.92
C ASP A 205 3.46 -21.73 4.59
N LEU A 206 4.60 -21.03 4.59
CA LEU A 206 4.99 -20.14 3.49
C LEU A 206 5.57 -20.91 2.31
N ASN A 207 6.05 -22.12 2.55
CA ASN A 207 6.66 -22.97 1.53
C ASN A 207 5.71 -24.12 1.06
N GLY A 208 4.59 -24.34 1.74
CA GLY A 208 3.56 -25.32 1.40
C GLY A 208 3.93 -26.77 1.75
N ASP A 209 4.83 -26.99 2.71
CA ASP A 209 5.33 -28.33 3.07
C ASP A 209 4.49 -29.03 4.16
N GLY A 210 3.41 -28.41 4.62
CA GLY A 210 2.49 -28.94 5.62
C GLY A 210 2.93 -28.70 7.06
N TYR A 211 3.99 -27.93 7.27
CA TYR A 211 4.47 -27.52 8.58
C TYR A 211 4.50 -26.00 8.68
N VAL A 212 4.42 -25.50 9.91
CA VAL A 212 4.75 -24.10 10.21
C VAL A 212 5.96 -24.13 11.11
N SER A 213 7.11 -23.70 10.59
CA SER A 213 8.32 -23.50 11.38
C SER A 213 8.23 -22.21 12.21
N GLY A 214 9.02 -22.11 13.29
CA GLY A 214 9.13 -20.90 14.10
C GLY A 214 9.68 -19.72 13.29
N THR A 215 10.53 -20.01 12.31
CA THR A 215 10.99 -19.02 11.33
C THR A 215 9.85 -18.53 10.45
N GLU A 216 9.05 -19.42 9.86
CA GLU A 216 7.92 -19.00 9.03
C GLU A 216 6.84 -18.28 9.83
N LEU A 217 6.57 -18.74 11.05
CA LEU A 217 5.67 -18.07 11.97
C LEU A 217 6.14 -16.64 12.24
N GLY A 218 7.45 -16.46 12.50
CA GLY A 218 8.05 -15.14 12.70
C GLY A 218 7.95 -14.24 11.47
N ILE A 219 8.27 -14.77 10.27
CA ILE A 219 8.13 -14.05 8.99
C ILE A 219 6.67 -13.62 8.78
N TYR A 220 5.73 -14.55 8.96
CA TYR A 220 4.30 -14.29 8.79
C TYR A 220 3.80 -13.22 9.75
N LEU A 221 4.15 -13.32 11.04
CA LEU A 221 3.76 -12.32 12.05
C LEU A 221 4.36 -10.95 11.74
N GLN A 222 5.63 -10.88 11.35
CA GLN A 222 6.30 -9.64 10.96
C GLN A 222 5.69 -9.00 9.70
N GLU A 223 5.15 -9.80 8.77
CA GLU A 223 4.45 -9.27 7.59
C GLU A 223 3.03 -8.81 7.90
N LYS A 224 2.28 -9.56 8.72
CA LYS A 224 0.84 -9.36 8.92
C LYS A 224 0.49 -8.36 10.01
N VAL A 225 1.16 -8.39 11.15
CA VAL A 225 0.81 -7.51 12.29
C VAL A 225 0.96 -6.02 11.92
N PRO A 226 2.03 -5.54 11.25
CA PRO A 226 2.17 -4.13 10.90
C PRO A 226 1.12 -3.60 9.90
N GLN A 227 0.34 -4.47 9.27
CA GLN A 227 -0.76 -4.06 8.38
C GLN A 227 -1.98 -3.53 9.15
N HIS A 228 -2.05 -3.82 10.45
CA HIS A 228 -3.21 -3.51 11.29
C HIS A 228 -2.85 -2.63 12.50
N THR A 229 -1.56 -2.46 12.81
CA THR A 229 -1.07 -1.69 13.96
C THR A 229 0.34 -1.15 13.68
N ALA A 230 0.81 -0.20 14.49
CA ALA A 230 2.19 0.29 14.45
C ALA A 230 3.20 -0.75 14.98
N GLN A 231 2.72 -1.77 15.70
CA GLN A 231 3.57 -2.82 16.26
C GLN A 231 4.35 -3.54 15.16
N THR A 232 5.65 -3.70 15.38
CA THR A 232 6.55 -4.43 14.49
C THR A 232 7.09 -5.68 15.19
N PRO A 233 6.49 -6.87 14.98
CA PRO A 233 6.99 -8.09 15.60
C PRO A 233 8.45 -8.37 15.28
N GLN A 234 9.17 -8.80 16.30
CA GLN A 234 10.56 -9.23 16.20
C GLN A 234 10.63 -10.72 16.46
N TYR A 235 11.52 -11.42 15.76
CA TYR A 235 11.70 -12.85 15.94
C TYR A 235 13.15 -13.28 15.73
N GLY A 236 13.53 -14.39 16.38
CA GLY A 236 14.76 -15.10 16.05
C GLY A 236 15.21 -16.12 17.11
N LYS A 237 16.47 -16.55 17.02
CA LYS A 237 17.07 -17.62 17.83
C LYS A 237 18.08 -17.11 18.86
N ILE A 238 18.23 -17.82 19.97
CA ILE A 238 19.28 -17.49 20.96
C ILE A 238 20.68 -17.40 20.32
N LYS A 239 21.54 -16.53 20.85
CA LYS A 239 22.97 -16.46 20.48
C LYS A 239 23.77 -17.57 21.14
N ASP A 240 23.47 -18.81 20.78
CA ASP A 240 24.22 -19.98 21.18
C ASP A 240 24.26 -20.95 20.00
N TYR A 241 25.46 -21.37 19.61
CA TYR A 241 25.62 -22.19 18.41
C TYR A 241 24.88 -23.53 18.51
N LYS A 242 24.86 -24.18 19.68
CA LYS A 242 24.21 -25.49 19.86
C LYS A 242 22.70 -25.35 19.96
N LEU A 243 22.22 -24.30 20.62
CA LEU A 243 20.80 -24.05 20.89
C LEU A 243 20.10 -23.19 19.81
N SER A 244 20.72 -22.98 18.65
CA SER A 244 20.14 -22.21 17.53
C SER A 244 20.10 -22.97 16.21
N ARG A 245 20.41 -24.28 16.22
CA ARG A 245 20.54 -25.08 15.00
C ARG A 245 19.20 -25.55 14.44
N GLY A 246 18.24 -25.83 15.31
CA GLY A 246 16.90 -26.30 14.95
C GLY A 246 15.94 -25.22 14.50
N ASP A 247 14.69 -25.62 14.30
CA ASP A 247 13.56 -24.73 14.14
C ASP A 247 12.35 -25.30 14.89
N TYR A 248 11.57 -24.45 15.54
CA TYR A 248 10.37 -24.89 16.24
C TYR A 248 9.35 -25.33 15.21
N ILE A 249 8.72 -26.50 15.37
CA ILE A 249 7.79 -27.00 14.35
C ILE A 249 6.38 -27.16 14.93
N PHE A 250 5.41 -26.55 14.24
CA PHE A 250 3.99 -26.87 14.32
C PHE A 250 3.61 -27.79 13.17
N LEU A 251 2.77 -28.79 13.46
CA LEU A 251 2.21 -29.65 12.44
C LEU A 251 0.87 -29.04 12.03
N ILE A 252 0.78 -28.56 10.79
CA ILE A 252 -0.53 -28.31 10.23
C ILE A 252 -1.04 -29.69 9.85
N LYS A 253 -1.82 -30.28 10.76
CA LYS A 253 -2.53 -31.52 10.47
C LYS A 253 -3.41 -31.17 9.27
N GLN A 254 -2.95 -31.48 8.06
CA GLN A 254 -3.83 -31.72 6.95
C GLN A 254 -4.63 -32.95 7.37
N GLU A 255 -5.65 -32.74 8.20
CA GLU A 255 -6.86 -33.47 7.96
C GLU A 255 -7.17 -33.12 6.51
N THR A 256 -6.88 -34.07 5.63
CA THR A 256 -7.32 -34.13 4.25
C THR A 256 -8.84 -34.17 4.27
N GLU A 257 -9.37 -33.04 4.68
CA GLU A 257 -10.70 -32.57 4.48
C GLU A 257 -10.71 -32.21 2.98
N ASN A 258 -10.82 -33.25 2.15
CA ASN A 258 -10.67 -33.22 0.70
C ASN A 258 -11.92 -32.64 0.04
N GLY A 259 -12.27 -31.39 0.31
CA GLY A 259 -13.17 -30.65 -0.56
C GLY A 259 -12.39 -30.19 -1.79
N THR A 260 -12.95 -30.45 -2.97
CA THR A 260 -12.45 -29.88 -4.23
C THR A 260 -13.48 -28.90 -4.76
N LEU A 261 -13.06 -27.69 -5.09
CA LEU A 261 -13.89 -26.65 -5.70
C LEU A 261 -13.31 -26.28 -7.06
N ARG A 262 -14.12 -26.36 -8.10
CA ARG A 262 -13.79 -25.87 -9.44
C ARG A 262 -14.68 -24.68 -9.76
N VAL A 263 -14.07 -23.57 -10.15
CA VAL A 263 -14.79 -22.33 -10.45
C VAL A 263 -14.45 -21.88 -11.86
N GLU A 264 -15.45 -21.83 -12.73
CA GLU A 264 -15.31 -21.38 -14.12
C GLU A 264 -16.33 -20.29 -14.42
N THR A 265 -15.90 -19.09 -14.80
CA THR A 265 -16.83 -17.98 -15.02
C THR A 265 -17.10 -17.74 -16.50
N THR A 266 -18.30 -17.30 -16.81
CA THR A 266 -18.64 -16.78 -18.14
C THR A 266 -18.92 -15.27 -18.04
N PRO A 267 -18.07 -14.38 -18.58
CA PRO A 267 -16.85 -14.67 -19.33
C PRO A 267 -15.66 -15.02 -18.42
N PRO A 268 -14.64 -15.77 -18.90
CA PRO A 268 -13.52 -16.29 -18.10
C PRO A 268 -12.55 -15.21 -17.62
N GLY A 269 -11.67 -15.51 -16.67
CA GLY A 269 -10.70 -14.56 -16.12
C GLY A 269 -11.26 -13.64 -15.02
N ALA A 270 -12.37 -14.03 -14.38
CA ALA A 270 -12.83 -13.34 -13.18
C ALA A 270 -11.95 -13.72 -11.99
N LYS A 271 -11.68 -12.77 -11.11
CA LYS A 271 -10.98 -13.01 -9.84
C LYS A 271 -11.90 -13.81 -8.92
N ILE A 272 -11.41 -14.95 -8.45
CA ILE A 272 -12.16 -15.84 -7.55
C ILE A 272 -11.69 -15.59 -6.13
N LEU A 273 -12.63 -15.23 -5.25
CA LEU A 273 -12.39 -15.08 -3.82
C LEU A 273 -13.14 -16.17 -3.06
N ILE A 274 -12.49 -16.74 -2.05
CA ILE A 274 -13.07 -17.71 -1.13
C ILE A 274 -13.00 -17.11 0.26
N GLU A 275 -14.14 -16.98 0.94
CA GLU A 275 -14.24 -16.31 2.26
C GLU A 275 -13.58 -14.91 2.24
N GLY A 276 -13.81 -14.15 1.17
CA GLY A 276 -13.26 -12.81 0.97
C GLY A 276 -11.79 -12.74 0.54
N ARG A 277 -11.10 -13.89 0.33
CA ARG A 277 -9.68 -13.93 -0.06
C ARG A 277 -9.48 -14.34 -1.50
N LEU A 278 -8.70 -13.57 -2.26
CA LEU A 278 -8.33 -13.90 -3.64
C LEU A 278 -7.55 -15.22 -3.70
N LYS A 279 -8.08 -16.21 -4.42
CA LYS A 279 -7.43 -17.51 -4.66
C LYS A 279 -6.84 -17.66 -6.06
N GLY A 280 -7.30 -16.85 -7.01
CA GLY A 280 -6.80 -16.88 -8.39
C GLY A 280 -7.80 -16.26 -9.36
N THR A 281 -7.71 -16.66 -10.62
CA THR A 281 -8.63 -16.27 -11.69
C THR A 281 -9.25 -17.49 -12.33
N SER A 282 -10.53 -17.42 -12.72
CA SER A 282 -11.22 -18.52 -13.40
C SER A 282 -10.64 -18.81 -14.80
N PRO A 283 -10.61 -20.08 -15.24
CA PRO A 283 -10.97 -21.29 -14.48
C PRO A 283 -9.95 -21.60 -13.37
N LEU A 284 -10.45 -21.97 -12.19
CA LEU A 284 -9.63 -22.25 -10.99
C LEU A 284 -10.09 -23.54 -10.31
N GLU A 285 -9.15 -24.43 -10.01
CA GLU A 285 -9.37 -25.62 -9.20
C GLU A 285 -8.64 -25.48 -7.85
N LEU A 286 -9.37 -25.70 -6.77
CA LEU A 286 -8.87 -25.67 -5.40
C LEU A 286 -9.13 -27.03 -4.75
N THR A 287 -8.09 -27.67 -4.23
CA THR A 287 -8.15 -28.95 -3.52
C THR A 287 -7.79 -28.76 -2.05
N GLY A 288 -8.12 -29.76 -1.21
CA GLY A 288 -7.81 -29.73 0.22
C GLY A 288 -8.61 -28.69 1.03
N LEU A 289 -9.78 -28.30 0.53
CA LEU A 289 -10.66 -27.36 1.22
C LEU A 289 -11.55 -28.06 2.24
N LYS A 290 -11.62 -27.49 3.45
CA LYS A 290 -12.55 -27.89 4.51
C LYS A 290 -13.99 -28.12 4.00
N PRO A 291 -14.57 -29.34 4.10
CA PRO A 291 -15.99 -29.56 3.89
C PRO A 291 -16.84 -28.69 4.80
N GLY A 292 -17.92 -28.16 4.26
CA GLY A 292 -18.74 -27.16 4.94
C GLY A 292 -19.26 -26.10 3.97
N ARG A 293 -20.03 -25.16 4.50
CA ARG A 293 -20.47 -24.00 3.73
C ARG A 293 -19.33 -23.01 3.62
N LEU A 294 -19.05 -22.58 2.40
CA LEU A 294 -18.08 -21.51 2.13
C LEU A 294 -18.66 -20.50 1.14
N THR A 295 -18.23 -19.26 1.26
CA THR A 295 -18.63 -18.17 0.37
C THR A 295 -17.66 -18.09 -0.79
N VAL A 296 -18.18 -18.26 -2.01
CA VAL A 296 -17.45 -18.07 -3.27
C VAL A 296 -17.87 -16.76 -3.89
N GLU A 297 -16.91 -15.94 -4.28
CA GLU A 297 -17.17 -14.70 -5.01
C GLU A 297 -16.39 -14.68 -6.31
N ALA A 298 -17.02 -14.17 -7.36
CA ALA A 298 -16.40 -13.94 -8.66
C ALA A 298 -16.51 -12.46 -9.01
N LYS A 299 -15.36 -11.81 -9.14
CA LYS A 299 -15.24 -10.39 -9.43
C LYS A 299 -14.57 -10.18 -10.78
N LYS A 300 -15.25 -9.47 -11.67
CA LYS A 300 -14.71 -9.07 -12.98
C LYS A 300 -15.04 -7.62 -13.27
N ASP A 301 -14.09 -6.88 -13.81
CA ASP A 301 -14.26 -5.45 -14.07
C ASP A 301 -15.34 -5.20 -15.13
N GLY A 302 -16.27 -4.30 -14.84
CA GLY A 302 -17.43 -4.03 -15.69
C GLY A 302 -18.56 -5.05 -15.56
N TYR A 303 -18.48 -5.98 -14.59
CA TYR A 303 -19.51 -6.94 -14.28
C TYR A 303 -19.98 -6.78 -12.82
N VAL A 304 -21.23 -7.15 -12.57
CA VAL A 304 -21.80 -7.23 -11.22
C VAL A 304 -21.03 -8.27 -10.41
N LEU A 305 -20.73 -7.96 -9.14
CA LEU A 305 -20.11 -8.92 -8.21
C LEU A 305 -21.04 -10.11 -8.04
N TRP A 306 -20.55 -11.30 -8.38
CA TRP A 306 -21.26 -12.54 -8.12
C TRP A 306 -20.79 -13.14 -6.79
N ARG A 307 -21.72 -13.61 -5.96
CA ARG A 307 -21.46 -14.22 -4.65
C ARG A 307 -22.47 -15.34 -4.40
N GLU A 308 -22.00 -16.50 -3.93
CA GLU A 308 -22.85 -17.62 -3.52
C GLU A 308 -22.23 -18.38 -2.33
N GLN A 309 -23.07 -18.96 -1.46
CA GLN A 309 -22.63 -19.94 -0.47
C GLN A 309 -22.69 -21.36 -1.07
N VAL A 310 -21.53 -22.01 -1.10
CA VAL A 310 -21.33 -23.33 -1.68
C VAL A 310 -21.08 -24.33 -0.56
N LEU A 311 -21.81 -25.46 -0.58
CA LEU A 311 -21.59 -26.55 0.36
C LEU A 311 -20.57 -27.53 -0.21
N LEU A 312 -19.33 -27.46 0.26
CA LEU A 312 -18.33 -28.49 -0.02
C LEU A 312 -18.64 -29.77 0.75
N ARG A 313 -18.52 -30.89 0.06
CA ARG A 313 -18.59 -32.23 0.64
C ARG A 313 -17.24 -32.90 0.49
N LYS A 314 -16.92 -33.77 1.43
CA LYS A 314 -15.68 -34.55 1.41
C LYS A 314 -15.63 -35.44 0.15
N ASP A 315 -14.47 -35.48 -0.49
CA ASP A 315 -14.12 -36.32 -1.64
C ASP A 315 -15.03 -36.16 -2.87
N ARG A 316 -15.78 -35.05 -2.96
CA ARG A 316 -16.62 -34.73 -4.11
C ARG A 316 -16.31 -33.33 -4.64
N PRO A 317 -15.76 -33.21 -5.87
CA PRO A 317 -15.61 -31.92 -6.51
C PRO A 317 -16.96 -31.21 -6.66
N VAL A 318 -17.00 -29.95 -6.27
CA VAL A 318 -18.13 -29.05 -6.52
C VAL A 318 -17.71 -28.09 -7.61
N GLU A 319 -18.54 -27.99 -8.65
CA GLU A 319 -18.32 -27.07 -9.76
C GLU A 319 -19.25 -25.86 -9.61
N VAL A 320 -18.69 -24.68 -9.82
CA VAL A 320 -19.37 -23.39 -9.68
C VAL A 320 -19.13 -22.60 -10.94
N ASN A 321 -20.18 -22.43 -11.73
CA ASN A 321 -20.07 -21.91 -13.10
C ASN A 321 -20.82 -20.58 -13.29
N PRO A 322 -20.40 -19.46 -12.65
CA PRO A 322 -21.19 -18.25 -12.65
C PRO A 322 -21.16 -17.52 -14.00
N VAL A 323 -22.34 -17.11 -14.47
CA VAL A 323 -22.50 -16.20 -15.61
C VAL A 323 -22.58 -14.77 -15.08
N LEU A 324 -21.53 -14.00 -15.33
CA LEU A 324 -21.40 -12.64 -14.83
C LEU A 324 -22.20 -11.68 -15.71
N GLN A 325 -23.01 -10.83 -15.07
CA GLN A 325 -23.82 -9.83 -15.75
C GLN A 325 -23.01 -8.54 -15.93
N LYS A 326 -22.94 -8.04 -17.17
CA LYS A 326 -22.25 -6.77 -17.46
C LYS A 326 -23.05 -5.59 -16.87
N ILE A 327 -22.35 -4.65 -16.25
CA ILE A 327 -22.96 -3.41 -15.79
C ILE A 327 -23.22 -2.53 -17.03
N ILE A 328 -24.48 -2.27 -17.35
CA ILE A 328 -24.89 -1.34 -18.41
C ILE A 328 -25.29 -0.03 -17.73
N GLU A 329 -24.41 0.96 -17.73
CA GLU A 329 -24.76 2.32 -17.30
C GLU A 329 -25.40 3.05 -18.48
N ASN A 330 -26.69 3.34 -18.43
CA ASN A 330 -27.37 4.13 -19.46
C ASN A 330 -27.04 5.63 -19.33
N GLY A 331 -27.12 6.38 -20.42
CA GLY A 331 -26.91 7.83 -20.48
C GLY A 331 -28.19 8.64 -20.26
N ILE A 332 -28.03 9.96 -20.21
CA ILE A 332 -29.13 10.93 -20.11
C ILE A 332 -29.04 11.88 -21.31
N LEU A 333 -30.12 12.02 -22.08
CA LEU A 333 -30.24 12.99 -23.16
C LEU A 333 -31.07 14.19 -22.72
N VAL A 334 -30.54 15.40 -22.91
CA VAL A 334 -31.25 16.65 -22.67
C VAL A 334 -31.43 17.37 -24.01
N ILE A 335 -32.67 17.52 -24.48
CA ILE A 335 -32.96 18.13 -25.77
C ILE A 335 -33.55 19.51 -25.53
N LYS A 336 -32.92 20.54 -26.10
CA LYS A 336 -33.41 21.92 -26.10
C LYS A 336 -33.66 22.37 -27.53
N CYS A 337 -34.60 23.29 -27.70
CA CYS A 337 -34.92 23.90 -28.98
C CYS A 337 -35.17 25.39 -28.76
N ASP A 338 -34.78 26.22 -29.72
CA ASP A 338 -35.15 27.64 -29.74
C ASP A 338 -36.67 27.85 -29.94
N ILE A 339 -37.34 26.89 -30.58
CA ILE A 339 -38.80 26.80 -30.64
C ILE A 339 -39.32 25.94 -29.48
N ASN A 340 -39.98 26.58 -28.51
CA ASN A 340 -40.63 25.87 -27.40
C ASN A 340 -41.71 24.91 -27.88
N GLN A 341 -41.83 23.75 -27.22
CA GLN A 341 -42.82 22.71 -27.50
C GLN A 341 -42.68 22.02 -28.88
N ALA A 342 -41.49 22.07 -29.49
CA ALA A 342 -41.19 21.29 -30.69
C ALA A 342 -41.23 19.78 -30.40
N ARG A 343 -41.78 18.98 -31.32
CA ARG A 343 -41.79 17.51 -31.17
C ARG A 343 -40.40 16.98 -31.49
N TRP A 344 -39.87 16.09 -30.67
CA TRP A 344 -38.60 15.45 -30.95
C TRP A 344 -38.70 13.92 -30.92
N TYR A 345 -37.81 13.27 -31.65
CA TYR A 345 -37.77 11.84 -31.92
C TYR A 345 -36.34 11.34 -31.68
N LEU A 346 -36.23 10.12 -31.14
CA LEU A 346 -34.97 9.39 -30.94
C LEU A 346 -35.04 8.12 -31.79
N ASP A 347 -34.11 7.94 -32.73
CA ASP A 347 -34.07 6.82 -33.68
C ASP A 347 -35.44 6.56 -34.34
N GLU A 348 -36.05 7.63 -34.86
CA GLU A 348 -37.37 7.63 -35.52
C GLU A 348 -38.58 7.40 -34.59
N GLY A 349 -38.37 7.00 -33.33
CA GLY A 349 -39.41 6.87 -32.30
C GLY A 349 -39.77 8.21 -31.67
N TYR A 350 -41.08 8.47 -31.46
CA TYR A 350 -41.53 9.70 -30.80
C TYR A 350 -41.07 9.73 -29.34
N ALA A 351 -40.26 10.73 -28.99
CA ALA A 351 -39.61 10.82 -27.69
C ALA A 351 -40.30 11.83 -26.75
N GLY A 352 -40.73 12.99 -27.26
CA GLY A 352 -41.41 13.99 -26.43
C GLY A 352 -41.53 15.38 -27.04
N ARG A 353 -41.47 16.43 -26.19
CA ARG A 353 -41.51 17.85 -26.61
C ARG A 353 -40.46 18.68 -25.89
N THR A 354 -39.77 19.56 -26.62
CA THR A 354 -38.66 20.36 -26.10
C THR A 354 -39.09 21.57 -25.24
N PRO A 355 -38.30 21.99 -24.24
CA PRO A 355 -37.11 21.29 -23.71
C PRO A 355 -37.50 20.03 -22.95
N ASP A 356 -36.71 18.96 -23.11
CA ASP A 356 -36.99 17.64 -22.54
C ASP A 356 -35.72 16.98 -21.98
N GLU A 357 -35.90 16.04 -21.04
CA GLU A 357 -34.83 15.20 -20.51
C GLU A 357 -35.29 13.72 -20.52
N MET A 358 -34.58 12.90 -21.29
CA MET A 358 -34.77 11.45 -21.34
C MET A 358 -33.64 10.76 -20.58
N LYS A 359 -34.02 10.02 -19.53
CA LYS A 359 -33.11 9.16 -18.76
C LYS A 359 -33.07 7.76 -19.37
N ASP A 360 -32.06 7.00 -18.98
CA ASP A 360 -31.89 5.59 -19.36
C ASP A 360 -31.74 5.33 -20.86
N VAL A 361 -31.10 6.26 -21.58
CA VAL A 361 -30.80 6.09 -23.00
C VAL A 361 -29.62 5.13 -23.17
N SER A 362 -29.77 4.13 -24.05
CA SER A 362 -28.69 3.19 -24.32
C SER A 362 -27.41 3.91 -24.77
N PRO A 363 -26.21 3.43 -24.40
CA PRO A 363 -24.98 3.97 -24.96
C PRO A 363 -24.85 3.64 -26.45
N GLY A 364 -24.45 4.61 -27.28
CA GLY A 364 -24.30 4.45 -28.72
C GLY A 364 -24.65 5.70 -29.52
N SER A 365 -24.53 5.60 -30.85
CA SER A 365 -24.92 6.67 -31.76
C SER A 365 -26.44 6.64 -31.97
N HIS A 366 -27.11 7.72 -31.58
CA HIS A 366 -28.54 7.90 -31.70
C HIS A 366 -28.88 9.07 -32.62
N ARG A 367 -29.85 8.90 -33.52
CA ARG A 367 -30.36 9.98 -34.36
C ARG A 367 -31.45 10.73 -33.62
N ILE A 368 -31.25 12.04 -33.44
CA ILE A 368 -32.24 12.92 -32.85
C ILE A 368 -32.85 13.76 -33.96
N THR A 369 -34.17 13.77 -34.06
CA THR A 369 -34.91 14.58 -35.03
C THR A 369 -35.88 15.49 -34.30
N VAL A 370 -35.84 16.79 -34.56
CA VAL A 370 -36.79 17.77 -34.04
C VAL A 370 -37.65 18.29 -35.20
N LYS A 371 -38.96 18.29 -35.02
CA LYS A 371 -39.94 18.73 -36.03
C LYS A 371 -40.76 19.89 -35.49
N THR A 372 -40.85 20.96 -36.28
CA THR A 372 -41.63 22.16 -35.97
C THR A 372 -42.59 22.49 -37.11
N LYS A 373 -43.67 23.22 -36.82
CA LYS A 373 -44.66 23.59 -37.85
C LYS A 373 -44.10 24.71 -38.72
N GLY A 374 -43.89 24.43 -40.00
CA GLY A 374 -43.48 25.44 -40.99
C GLY A 374 -41.97 25.61 -41.17
N ASN A 375 -41.13 24.75 -40.57
CA ASN A 375 -39.68 24.70 -40.85
C ASN A 375 -39.26 23.29 -41.29
N PRO A 376 -38.18 23.14 -42.07
CA PRO A 376 -37.59 21.83 -42.39
C PRO A 376 -37.15 21.08 -41.14
N ASP A 377 -37.32 19.75 -41.11
CA ASP A 377 -36.91 18.92 -39.97
C ASP A 377 -35.42 19.09 -39.63
N TRP A 378 -35.11 19.29 -38.35
CA TRP A 378 -33.73 19.35 -37.86
C TRP A 378 -33.32 17.95 -37.40
N SER A 379 -32.13 17.47 -37.74
CA SER A 379 -31.63 16.16 -37.29
C SER A 379 -30.12 16.16 -37.04
N GLU A 380 -29.68 15.43 -36.01
CA GLU A 380 -28.27 15.26 -35.64
C GLU A 380 -28.02 13.83 -35.13
N LEU A 381 -26.84 13.28 -35.41
CA LEU A 381 -26.37 12.03 -34.80
C LEU A 381 -25.60 12.35 -33.52
N VAL A 382 -26.01 11.77 -32.40
CA VAL A 382 -25.47 12.06 -31.09
C VAL A 382 -24.99 10.76 -30.44
N ASN A 383 -23.71 10.73 -30.07
CA ASN A 383 -23.13 9.59 -29.38
C ASN A 383 -23.35 9.69 -27.86
N VAL A 384 -24.24 8.86 -27.32
CA VAL A 384 -24.53 8.77 -25.89
C VAL A 384 -23.51 7.85 -25.23
N GLN A 385 -22.78 8.38 -24.25
CA GLN A 385 -21.80 7.60 -23.48
C GLN A 385 -22.43 7.03 -22.20
N PRO A 386 -21.96 5.87 -21.71
CA PRO A 386 -22.48 5.27 -20.48
C PRO A 386 -22.40 6.23 -19.28
N GLY A 387 -23.51 6.41 -18.57
CA GLY A 387 -23.61 7.27 -17.39
C GLY A 387 -23.39 8.78 -17.64
N LYS A 388 -23.27 9.21 -18.91
CA LYS A 388 -23.04 10.62 -19.26
C LYS A 388 -24.33 11.32 -19.64
N ARG A 389 -24.36 12.62 -19.33
CA ARG A 389 -25.40 13.54 -19.76
C ARG A 389 -24.95 14.23 -21.04
N VAL A 390 -25.73 14.09 -22.11
CA VAL A 390 -25.48 14.73 -23.41
C VAL A 390 -26.59 15.74 -23.67
N THR A 391 -26.22 16.98 -23.99
CA THR A 391 -27.18 18.06 -24.28
C THR A 391 -27.15 18.41 -25.75
N VAL A 392 -28.32 18.48 -26.37
CA VAL A 392 -28.50 18.76 -27.80
C VAL A 392 -29.37 20.00 -27.93
N ASN A 393 -28.94 20.95 -28.75
CA ASN A 393 -29.62 22.23 -28.94
C ASN A 393 -30.04 22.39 -30.41
N ALA A 394 -31.30 22.14 -30.71
CA ALA A 394 -31.87 22.39 -32.03
C ALA A 394 -32.17 23.88 -32.22
N GLN A 395 -31.85 24.43 -33.39
CA GLN A 395 -32.10 25.84 -33.74
C GLN A 395 -32.75 25.97 -35.12
N PHE A 396 -33.88 26.66 -35.20
CA PHE A 396 -34.66 26.92 -36.42
C PHE A 396 -34.74 28.42 -36.68
N ARG A 397 -33.80 28.96 -37.48
CA ARG A 397 -33.87 30.36 -37.92
C ARG A 397 -34.87 30.53 -39.07
N SER A 398 -35.82 31.45 -38.93
CA SER A 398 -36.79 31.84 -39.98
C SER A 398 -36.13 32.59 -41.14
N GLU A 399 -36.46 32.22 -42.38
CA GLU A 399 -35.84 32.62 -43.65
C GLU A 399 -36.13 34.07 -44.11
N ALA A 400 -35.19 34.67 -44.87
CA ALA A 400 -35.41 35.14 -46.25
C ALA A 400 -34.19 35.91 -46.82
N LYS A 401 -33.49 35.35 -47.82
CA LYS A 401 -33.10 36.01 -49.09
C LYS A 401 -32.18 35.12 -49.93
N LYS A 402 -32.54 35.02 -51.23
CA LYS A 402 -31.73 34.70 -52.42
C LYS A 402 -30.52 33.77 -52.23
N ALA A 403 -30.56 32.63 -52.92
CA ALA A 403 -29.36 31.89 -53.29
C ALA A 403 -28.39 32.80 -54.06
N GLU A 404 -27.46 33.39 -53.32
CA GLU A 404 -26.17 33.85 -53.83
C GLU A 404 -25.14 32.73 -53.59
N PRO A 405 -24.04 32.70 -54.36
CA PRO A 405 -23.12 31.57 -54.36
C PRO A 405 -22.62 31.27 -52.96
N ARG A 406 -23.01 30.14 -52.39
CA ARG A 406 -22.35 29.64 -51.20
C ARG A 406 -21.04 29.00 -51.62
N ASP A 407 -19.99 29.37 -50.92
CA ASP A 407 -18.71 28.67 -50.97
C ASP A 407 -18.92 27.19 -50.67
N SER A 408 -18.15 26.36 -51.36
CA SER A 408 -18.10 24.91 -51.18
C SER A 408 -17.64 24.58 -49.76
N ARG A 409 -18.02 23.42 -49.20
CA ARG A 409 -17.60 23.01 -47.85
C ARG A 409 -16.78 21.74 -47.91
N LEU A 410 -15.71 21.68 -47.11
CA LEU A 410 -14.82 20.52 -47.07
C LEU A 410 -14.89 19.81 -45.71
N TYR A 411 -15.21 18.53 -45.72
CA TYR A 411 -15.25 17.63 -44.57
C TYR A 411 -14.15 16.56 -44.75
N VAL A 412 -13.22 16.49 -43.81
CA VAL A 412 -12.09 15.55 -43.85
C VAL A 412 -12.16 14.68 -42.60
N ASP A 413 -12.52 13.42 -42.80
CA ASP A 413 -12.47 12.38 -41.77
C ASP A 413 -11.12 11.66 -41.85
N THR A 414 -10.50 11.38 -40.71
CA THR A 414 -9.14 10.82 -40.66
C THR A 414 -9.05 9.56 -39.83
N ASP A 415 -8.19 8.63 -40.24
CA ASP A 415 -7.75 7.49 -39.45
C ASP A 415 -6.21 7.56 -39.30
N PRO A 416 -5.68 7.85 -38.09
CA PRO A 416 -6.38 7.95 -36.80
C PRO A 416 -7.23 9.22 -36.63
N GLU A 417 -8.26 9.15 -35.77
CA GLU A 417 -9.23 10.25 -35.51
C GLU A 417 -8.59 11.53 -34.93
N ASN A 418 -7.37 11.45 -34.38
CA ASN A 418 -6.64 12.58 -33.81
C ASN A 418 -5.67 13.26 -34.79
N ALA A 419 -5.76 12.97 -36.10
CA ALA A 419 -4.90 13.60 -37.09
C ALA A 419 -5.21 15.10 -37.26
N THR A 420 -4.17 15.89 -37.51
CA THR A 420 -4.28 17.31 -37.83
C THR A 420 -4.45 17.48 -39.34
N VAL A 421 -5.56 18.11 -39.73
CA VAL A 421 -5.85 18.49 -41.12
C VAL A 421 -5.46 19.94 -41.35
N ARG A 422 -4.71 20.22 -42.43
CA ARG A 422 -4.38 21.56 -42.92
C ARG A 422 -4.71 21.68 -44.39
N VAL A 423 -5.19 22.85 -44.79
CA VAL A 423 -5.34 23.21 -46.20
C VAL A 423 -4.27 24.25 -46.50
N MET A 424 -3.29 23.86 -47.32
CA MET A 424 -2.00 24.56 -47.43
C MET A 424 -2.08 25.86 -48.23
N ASN A 425 -3.11 26.02 -49.06
CA ASN A 425 -3.30 27.18 -49.94
C ASN A 425 -4.42 28.13 -49.47
N ILE A 426 -4.74 28.12 -48.16
CA ILE A 426 -5.63 29.08 -47.53
C ILE A 426 -5.00 29.67 -46.26
N GLY A 427 -5.35 30.91 -45.91
CA GLY A 427 -4.91 31.55 -44.67
C GLY A 427 -5.55 31.01 -43.37
N PRO A 428 -6.87 30.77 -43.29
CA PRO A 428 -7.50 30.29 -42.05
C PRO A 428 -7.16 28.83 -41.74
N LYS A 429 -7.15 28.50 -40.43
CA LYS A 429 -7.00 27.10 -39.98
C LYS A 429 -8.23 26.28 -40.39
N TYR A 430 -7.98 25.05 -40.83
CA TYR A 430 -9.05 24.12 -41.16
C TYR A 430 -9.93 23.80 -39.94
N HIS A 431 -11.23 23.77 -40.17
CA HIS A 431 -12.22 23.18 -39.28
C HIS A 431 -13.26 22.45 -40.12
N LEU A 432 -13.93 21.46 -39.53
CA LEU A 432 -14.90 20.63 -40.23
C LEU A 432 -15.99 21.50 -40.88
N GLY A 433 -16.25 21.27 -42.17
CA GLY A 433 -17.29 21.97 -42.93
C GLY A 433 -17.00 23.43 -43.22
N MET A 434 -15.72 23.87 -43.19
CA MET A 434 -15.37 25.25 -43.49
C MET A 434 -15.74 25.65 -44.93
N PRO A 435 -16.23 26.89 -45.16
CA PRO A 435 -16.48 27.40 -46.50
C PRO A 435 -15.17 27.70 -47.23
N LEU A 436 -15.08 27.24 -48.48
CA LEU A 436 -13.98 27.41 -49.41
C LEU A 436 -14.54 27.79 -50.78
N ALA A 437 -13.96 28.81 -51.41
CA ALA A 437 -14.32 29.17 -52.77
C ALA A 437 -14.16 27.96 -53.73
N PRO A 438 -14.79 27.95 -54.91
CA PRO A 438 -14.58 26.87 -55.88
C PRO A 438 -13.11 26.90 -56.37
N GLY A 439 -12.42 25.77 -56.36
CA GLY A 439 -11.01 25.71 -56.70
C GLY A 439 -10.30 24.43 -56.29
N SER A 440 -9.00 24.38 -56.55
CA SER A 440 -8.12 23.27 -56.14
C SER A 440 -7.53 23.57 -54.77
N TYR A 441 -7.66 22.63 -53.82
CA TYR A 441 -7.18 22.76 -52.46
C TYR A 441 -6.17 21.67 -52.13
N HIS A 442 -5.03 22.08 -51.57
CA HIS A 442 -3.97 21.18 -51.18
C HIS A 442 -4.14 20.80 -49.71
N VAL A 443 -4.64 19.59 -49.44
CA VAL A 443 -4.92 19.12 -48.08
C VAL A 443 -3.77 18.25 -47.60
N ASN A 444 -3.17 18.67 -46.48
CA ASN A 444 -2.17 17.90 -45.75
C ASN A 444 -2.80 17.33 -44.48
N VAL A 445 -2.70 16.02 -44.29
CA VAL A 445 -3.14 15.34 -43.07
C VAL A 445 -1.94 14.71 -42.40
N SER A 446 -1.73 15.01 -41.11
CA SER A 446 -0.59 14.53 -40.35
C SER A 446 -1.00 14.10 -38.95
N ALA A 447 -0.45 13.00 -38.44
CA ALA A 447 -0.64 12.54 -37.07
C ALA A 447 0.70 12.11 -36.46
N PRO A 448 0.93 12.30 -35.15
CA PRO A 448 2.16 11.82 -34.52
C PRO A 448 2.36 10.32 -34.72
N GLY A 449 3.50 9.93 -35.31
CA GLY A 449 3.82 8.53 -35.62
C GLY A 449 3.29 8.00 -36.96
N PHE A 450 2.72 8.86 -37.80
CA PHE A 450 2.20 8.53 -39.11
C PHE A 450 2.83 9.41 -40.20
N GLU A 451 3.03 8.85 -41.40
CA GLU A 451 3.50 9.60 -42.56
C GLU A 451 2.41 10.58 -42.99
N ALA A 452 2.76 11.87 -43.08
CA ALA A 452 1.82 12.88 -43.52
C ALA A 452 1.45 12.63 -44.98
N LYS A 453 0.16 12.79 -45.29
CA LYS A 453 -0.37 12.59 -46.63
C LYS A 453 -0.86 13.91 -47.19
N ASP A 454 -0.34 14.24 -48.37
CA ASP A 454 -0.75 15.38 -49.18
C ASP A 454 -1.70 14.93 -50.29
N GLN A 455 -2.82 15.62 -50.44
CA GLN A 455 -3.81 15.32 -51.46
C GLN A 455 -4.43 16.61 -52.01
N TRP A 456 -4.47 16.73 -53.35
CA TRP A 456 -5.20 17.78 -54.02
C TRP A 456 -6.67 17.41 -54.17
N ILE A 457 -7.56 18.34 -53.81
CA ILE A 457 -9.01 18.20 -53.90
C ILE A 457 -9.56 19.31 -54.76
N GLN A 458 -10.36 18.95 -55.76
CA GLN A 458 -11.13 19.92 -56.53
C GLN A 458 -12.48 20.13 -55.85
N LEU A 459 -12.85 21.38 -55.58
CA LEU A 459 -14.18 21.76 -55.10
C LEU A 459 -14.95 22.52 -56.18
N SER A 460 -16.13 21.99 -56.53
CA SER A 460 -17.07 22.64 -57.45
C SER A 460 -17.98 23.60 -56.70
N LYS A 461 -18.53 24.61 -57.37
CA LYS A 461 -19.31 25.69 -56.76
C LYS A 461 -20.52 25.19 -55.95
N GLY A 462 -20.50 25.43 -54.63
CA GLY A 462 -21.57 25.03 -53.71
C GLY A 462 -21.56 23.54 -53.30
N GLU A 463 -20.50 22.80 -53.60
CA GLU A 463 -20.33 21.38 -53.26
C GLU A 463 -19.96 21.19 -51.78
N ASP A 464 -20.62 20.25 -51.10
CA ASP A 464 -20.20 19.73 -49.80
C ASP A 464 -19.38 18.45 -50.05
N ARG A 465 -18.05 18.55 -49.97
CA ARG A 465 -17.13 17.46 -50.28
C ARG A 465 -16.70 16.75 -49.01
N HIS A 466 -16.96 15.45 -48.95
CA HIS A 466 -16.46 14.56 -47.90
C HIS A 466 -15.32 13.71 -48.43
N ILE A 467 -14.20 13.68 -47.70
CA ILE A 467 -13.07 12.81 -48.00
C ILE A 467 -12.62 12.09 -46.73
N HIS A 468 -12.18 10.85 -46.90
CA HIS A 468 -11.62 10.04 -45.83
C HIS A 468 -10.15 9.77 -46.10
N ILE A 469 -9.28 10.09 -45.14
CA ILE A 469 -7.82 9.92 -45.25
C ILE A 469 -7.29 8.99 -44.16
N HIS A 470 -6.78 7.84 -44.59
CA HIS A 470 -6.03 6.92 -43.75
C HIS A 470 -4.53 7.23 -43.86
N LEU A 471 -3.83 7.36 -42.74
CA LEU A 471 -2.38 7.57 -42.70
C LEU A 471 -1.64 6.26 -42.40
N ALA A 472 -0.53 6.03 -43.10
CA ALA A 472 0.38 4.91 -42.81
C ALA A 472 1.32 5.28 -41.65
N LYS A 473 1.76 4.30 -40.84
CA LYS A 473 2.70 4.55 -39.74
C LYS A 473 4.09 4.92 -40.27
N ALA A 474 4.67 6.01 -39.77
CA ALA A 474 6.00 6.49 -40.17
C ALA A 474 7.11 5.66 -39.53
N GLN A 475 8.12 5.28 -40.33
CA GLN A 475 9.38 4.76 -39.82
C GLN A 475 10.22 5.89 -39.18
N PRO A 476 10.96 5.62 -38.08
CA PRO A 476 11.52 6.68 -37.25
C PRO A 476 12.74 7.34 -37.89
N THR A 477 12.62 8.64 -38.19
CA THR A 477 13.75 9.55 -38.45
C THR A 477 13.79 10.62 -37.34
N LEU A 478 14.97 10.77 -36.72
CA LEU A 478 15.28 11.65 -35.59
C LEU A 478 15.27 13.14 -35.99
N THR A 479 14.50 14.03 -35.34
CA THR A 479 14.99 15.31 -34.73
C THR A 479 13.92 16.20 -34.05
N GLN A 480 14.24 16.55 -32.79
CA GLN A 480 14.18 17.83 -32.03
C GLN A 480 13.02 18.87 -32.11
N GLU A 481 12.47 19.10 -30.90
CA GLU A 481 12.17 20.39 -30.21
C GLU A 481 11.27 21.49 -30.82
N LYS A 482 10.19 21.91 -30.12
CA LYS A 482 10.16 22.98 -29.09
C LYS A 482 8.73 23.29 -28.60
N ARG A 483 8.67 23.80 -27.36
CA ARG A 483 7.51 24.05 -26.47
C ARG A 483 6.53 25.15 -26.92
N LYS A 484 5.29 25.12 -26.37
CA LYS A 484 4.64 26.27 -25.69
C LYS A 484 3.47 25.82 -24.77
N HIS A 485 3.39 26.46 -23.59
CA HIS A 485 2.44 26.26 -22.49
C HIS A 485 0.99 26.67 -22.80
N SER A 486 0.01 26.07 -22.09
CA SER A 486 -1.05 26.84 -21.41
C SER A 486 -1.81 25.98 -20.39
N THR A 487 -2.16 26.64 -19.29
CA THR A 487 -2.80 26.17 -18.06
C THR A 487 -4.33 26.19 -18.15
N HIS A 488 -5.01 25.10 -17.80
CA HIS A 488 -6.37 25.13 -17.23
C HIS A 488 -6.61 23.92 -16.32
N ALA A 489 -7.08 24.18 -15.10
CA ALA A 489 -7.33 23.19 -14.06
C ALA A 489 -8.52 22.28 -14.40
N THR A 490 -8.30 20.97 -14.31
CA THR A 490 -9.25 19.89 -14.63
C THR A 490 -9.94 19.38 -13.36
N PRO A 491 -11.21 18.97 -13.39
CA PRO A 491 -11.88 18.31 -12.25
C PRO A 491 -11.24 16.94 -11.95
N PRO A 492 -11.42 16.35 -10.75
CA PRO A 492 -10.63 15.20 -10.31
C PRO A 492 -10.94 13.95 -11.15
N THR A 493 -9.92 13.48 -11.86
CA THR A 493 -9.91 12.23 -12.61
C THR A 493 -10.01 11.05 -11.65
N ILE A 494 -10.99 10.16 -11.83
CA ILE A 494 -11.01 8.87 -11.13
C ILE A 494 -9.74 8.11 -11.53
N ARG A 495 -8.80 7.96 -10.60
CA ARG A 495 -7.54 7.28 -10.85
C ARG A 495 -7.76 5.79 -10.99
N LYS A 496 -7.45 5.24 -12.17
CA LYS A 496 -7.41 3.78 -12.37
C LYS A 496 -6.00 3.28 -12.14
N ILE A 497 -5.86 2.23 -11.34
CA ILE A 497 -4.59 1.55 -11.12
C ILE A 497 -4.19 0.86 -12.43
N SER A 498 -2.99 1.17 -12.94
CA SER A 498 -2.42 0.60 -14.17
C SER A 498 -1.35 -0.45 -13.90
N GLY A 499 -0.89 -0.58 -12.64
CA GLY A 499 0.10 -1.59 -12.25
C GLY A 499 0.42 -1.51 -10.76
N ARG A 500 1.04 -2.57 -10.22
CA ARG A 500 1.48 -2.65 -8.84
C ARG A 500 2.79 -3.42 -8.73
N ASP A 501 3.66 -2.96 -7.84
CA ASP A 501 4.93 -3.59 -7.48
C ASP A 501 5.19 -3.37 -5.99
N GLY A 502 4.90 -4.39 -5.18
CA GLY A 502 4.95 -4.31 -3.72
C GLY A 502 4.09 -3.16 -3.15
N ILE A 503 4.76 -2.23 -2.47
CA ILE A 503 4.18 -1.02 -1.86
C ILE A 503 3.86 0.09 -2.88
N TYR A 504 4.30 -0.05 -4.14
CA TYR A 504 4.10 0.96 -5.16
C TYR A 504 2.91 0.61 -6.05
N VAL A 505 1.99 1.56 -6.19
CA VAL A 505 0.82 1.46 -7.08
C VAL A 505 0.95 2.55 -8.14
N VAL A 506 1.01 2.17 -9.42
CA VAL A 506 1.00 3.15 -10.52
C VAL A 506 -0.41 3.35 -11.04
N PHE A 507 -0.78 4.60 -11.27
CA PHE A 507 -2.05 4.99 -11.89
C PHE A 507 -1.88 5.19 -13.40
N ASN A 508 -2.98 5.19 -14.15
CA ASN A 508 -2.98 5.37 -15.60
C ASN A 508 -2.38 6.71 -16.07
N ASN A 509 -2.32 7.73 -15.22
CA ASN A 509 -1.62 9.00 -15.47
C ASN A 509 -0.08 8.93 -15.17
N GLY A 510 0.40 7.76 -14.76
CA GLY A 510 1.79 7.50 -14.45
C GLY A 510 2.27 8.11 -13.13
N ILE A 511 1.37 8.48 -12.22
CA ILE A 511 1.70 8.74 -10.81
C ILE A 511 1.92 7.39 -10.13
N VAL A 512 3.01 7.26 -9.38
CA VAL A 512 3.32 6.09 -8.56
C VAL A 512 3.11 6.46 -7.10
N LYS A 513 2.13 5.85 -6.43
CA LYS A 513 1.88 6.03 -5.00
C LYS A 513 2.62 4.99 -4.21
N ASP A 514 3.43 5.43 -3.25
CA ASP A 514 3.96 4.61 -2.19
C ASP A 514 2.87 4.46 -1.11
N THR A 515 2.29 3.26 -0.99
CA THR A 515 1.23 2.98 -0.03
C THR A 515 1.73 2.90 1.42
N LYS A 516 3.05 2.84 1.66
CA LYS A 516 3.65 2.84 3.00
C LYS A 516 3.81 4.26 3.56
N THR A 517 4.35 5.17 2.77
CA THR A 517 4.61 6.55 3.19
C THR A 517 3.47 7.50 2.84
N GLY A 518 2.56 7.09 1.96
CA GLY A 518 1.51 7.95 1.41
C GLY A 518 2.02 8.95 0.37
N LEU A 519 3.31 8.94 0.04
CA LEU A 519 3.92 9.82 -0.95
C LEU A 519 3.50 9.41 -2.37
N GLU A 520 3.29 10.41 -3.21
CA GLU A 520 3.04 10.24 -4.63
C GLU A 520 4.23 10.76 -5.42
N TRP A 521 4.62 9.99 -6.42
CA TRP A 521 5.83 10.17 -7.19
C TRP A 521 5.53 10.26 -8.67
N LYS A 522 6.27 11.12 -9.39
CA LYS A 522 6.25 11.19 -10.83
C LYS A 522 7.67 11.26 -11.36
N ALA A 523 8.05 10.26 -12.16
CA ALA A 523 9.30 10.31 -12.92
C ALA A 523 9.18 11.34 -14.05
N GLY A 524 10.25 12.12 -14.25
CA GLY A 524 10.38 13.09 -15.31
C GLY A 524 10.51 12.46 -16.70
N PRO A 525 10.46 13.27 -17.77
CA PRO A 525 10.65 12.80 -19.13
C PRO A 525 12.00 12.08 -19.29
N GLU A 526 12.05 11.10 -20.19
CA GLU A 526 13.25 10.30 -20.47
C GLU A 526 14.27 11.09 -21.30
N LYS A 527 14.89 12.08 -20.66
CA LYS A 527 15.91 12.96 -21.24
C LYS A 527 16.95 13.36 -20.20
N ASN A 528 18.18 13.58 -20.65
CA ASN A 528 19.23 14.21 -19.85
C ASN A 528 18.77 15.60 -19.42
N THR A 529 18.92 15.90 -18.13
CA THR A 529 18.29 17.07 -17.50
C THR A 529 19.24 17.62 -16.44
N ASN A 530 19.60 18.91 -16.55
CA ASN A 530 20.34 19.63 -15.51
C ASN A 530 19.43 20.01 -14.33
N TRP A 531 19.99 20.55 -13.25
CA TRP A 531 19.19 20.82 -12.04
C TRP A 531 18.12 21.90 -12.28
N GLU A 532 18.44 22.96 -13.03
CA GLU A 532 17.50 24.04 -13.36
C GLU A 532 16.31 23.52 -14.16
N GLU A 533 16.57 22.68 -15.16
CA GLU A 533 15.54 22.06 -15.99
C GLU A 533 14.68 21.07 -15.19
N ALA A 534 15.28 20.36 -14.23
CA ALA A 534 14.56 19.46 -13.33
C ALA A 534 13.64 20.25 -12.40
N SER A 535 14.14 21.29 -11.73
CA SER A 535 13.35 22.17 -10.86
C SER A 535 12.22 22.83 -11.65
N ALA A 536 12.53 23.40 -12.83
CA ALA A 536 11.53 24.03 -13.67
C ALA A 536 10.48 23.03 -14.19
N TRP A 537 10.86 21.78 -14.46
CA TRP A 537 9.89 20.75 -14.84
C TRP A 537 8.93 20.42 -13.67
N VAL A 538 9.45 20.29 -12.45
CA VAL A 538 8.63 20.02 -11.26
C VAL A 538 7.71 21.19 -10.95
N GLU A 539 8.21 22.43 -11.00
CA GLU A 539 7.42 23.65 -10.74
C GLU A 539 6.27 23.81 -11.74
N ASN A 540 6.47 23.41 -12.99
CA ASN A 540 5.46 23.48 -14.04
C ASN A 540 4.58 22.22 -14.12
N LEU A 541 4.76 21.24 -13.22
CA LEU A 541 3.98 20.01 -13.19
C LEU A 541 2.60 20.27 -12.58
N ASN A 542 1.64 20.68 -13.40
CA ASN A 542 0.25 20.87 -12.98
C ASN A 542 -0.60 19.60 -13.13
N LEU A 543 -0.09 18.48 -12.62
CA LEU A 543 -0.80 17.20 -12.63
C LEU A 543 -1.67 17.08 -11.38
N GLU A 544 -2.99 16.91 -11.56
CA GLU A 544 -3.99 16.77 -10.49
C GLU A 544 -3.91 17.83 -9.39
N GLY A 545 -4.04 19.10 -9.77
CA GLY A 545 -4.10 20.21 -8.81
C GLY A 545 -2.75 20.66 -8.25
N GLY A 546 -1.63 20.08 -8.71
CA GLY A 546 -0.29 20.52 -8.34
C GLY A 546 0.21 19.95 -7.01
N GLY A 547 1.00 20.74 -6.27
CA GLY A 547 1.63 20.33 -5.01
C GLY A 547 2.93 19.53 -5.16
N TRP A 548 3.45 19.42 -6.37
CA TRP A 548 4.68 18.72 -6.69
C TRP A 548 5.91 19.53 -6.29
N ARG A 549 6.88 18.88 -5.68
CA ARG A 549 8.19 19.46 -5.34
C ARG A 549 9.33 18.49 -5.64
N MET A 550 10.54 19.02 -5.65
CA MET A 550 11.75 18.20 -5.72
C MET A 550 11.83 17.31 -4.46
N PRO A 551 12.31 16.06 -4.58
CA PRO A 551 12.45 15.16 -3.44
C PRO A 551 13.60 15.58 -2.52
N THR A 552 13.50 15.22 -1.24
CA THR A 552 14.62 15.32 -0.29
C THR A 552 15.59 14.15 -0.46
N LYS A 553 16.78 14.25 0.16
CA LYS A 553 17.78 13.18 0.24
C LYS A 553 17.18 11.89 0.78
N ASP A 554 16.40 11.96 1.85
CA ASP A 554 15.90 10.77 2.53
C ASP A 554 14.73 10.14 1.75
N GLU A 555 13.89 10.97 1.13
CA GLU A 555 12.82 10.51 0.25
C GLU A 555 13.39 9.78 -0.97
N ILE A 556 14.38 10.36 -1.68
CA ILE A 556 14.94 9.70 -2.87
C ILE A 556 15.71 8.42 -2.51
N LYS A 557 16.42 8.40 -1.38
CA LYS A 557 17.10 7.20 -0.87
C LYS A 557 16.11 6.08 -0.55
N SER A 558 14.91 6.42 -0.05
CA SER A 558 13.90 5.43 0.30
C SER A 558 13.40 4.61 -0.91
N LEU A 559 13.56 5.14 -2.13
CA LEU A 559 13.21 4.42 -3.36
C LEU A 559 14.23 3.32 -3.73
N TYR A 560 15.45 3.37 -3.18
CA TYR A 560 16.53 2.42 -3.51
C TYR A 560 16.28 1.06 -2.87
N LYS A 561 16.25 0.03 -3.72
CA LYS A 561 16.04 -1.37 -3.39
C LYS A 561 16.99 -2.25 -4.23
N PRO A 562 18.12 -2.69 -3.66
CA PRO A 562 19.08 -3.53 -4.37
C PRO A 562 18.42 -4.74 -5.06
N GLY A 563 18.72 -4.97 -6.33
CA GLY A 563 18.23 -6.10 -7.12
C GLY A 563 16.79 -5.96 -7.65
N THR A 564 16.13 -4.82 -7.45
CA THR A 564 14.78 -4.56 -7.99
C THR A 564 14.86 -3.78 -9.31
N GLY A 565 14.49 -4.40 -10.43
CA GLY A 565 14.52 -3.74 -11.75
C GLY A 565 15.93 -3.34 -12.22
N SER A 566 16.02 -2.61 -13.34
CA SER A 566 17.30 -2.21 -13.96
C SER A 566 18.03 -1.07 -13.21
N CYS A 567 17.35 -0.39 -12.30
CA CYS A 567 17.88 0.76 -11.55
C CYS A 567 17.71 0.58 -10.04
N ASN A 568 17.69 -0.66 -9.51
CA ASN A 568 17.48 -0.93 -8.07
C ASN A 568 16.32 -0.10 -7.48
N MET A 569 15.22 0.01 -8.21
CA MET A 569 13.99 0.71 -7.85
C MET A 569 12.83 0.03 -8.57
N THR A 570 11.59 0.33 -8.17
CA THR A 570 10.42 -0.25 -8.85
C THR A 570 10.44 0.03 -10.36
N PRO A 571 10.23 -0.98 -11.23
CA PRO A 571 10.16 -0.79 -12.69
C PRO A 571 8.96 0.07 -13.12
N LEU A 572 8.02 0.34 -12.20
CA LEU A 572 6.86 1.21 -12.47
C LEU A 572 7.24 2.66 -12.81
N PHE A 573 8.43 3.13 -12.40
CA PHE A 573 8.93 4.47 -12.76
C PHE A 573 9.33 4.60 -14.23
N LYS A 574 9.58 3.49 -14.94
CA LYS A 574 9.94 3.44 -16.38
C LYS A 574 11.05 4.43 -16.76
N ILE A 575 12.15 4.45 -16.00
CA ILE A 575 13.35 5.23 -16.33
C ILE A 575 14.51 4.31 -16.72
N SER A 576 15.37 4.79 -17.62
CA SER A 576 16.58 4.09 -18.09
C SER A 576 17.87 4.54 -17.42
N ALA A 577 17.84 5.57 -16.58
CA ALA A 577 19.02 6.25 -16.05
C ALA A 577 19.20 6.06 -14.55
N TRP A 578 20.47 6.08 -14.13
CA TRP A 578 20.86 5.74 -12.76
C TRP A 578 20.98 6.93 -11.80
N TRP A 579 20.87 8.18 -12.28
CA TRP A 579 21.09 9.38 -11.45
C TRP A 579 19.84 10.26 -11.37
N VAL A 580 19.49 10.71 -10.17
CA VAL A 580 18.32 11.57 -9.95
C VAL A 580 18.67 12.79 -9.09
N TRP A 581 18.19 13.97 -9.50
CA TRP A 581 18.33 15.23 -8.75
C TRP A 581 17.41 15.31 -7.53
N THR A 582 17.89 15.96 -6.47
CA THR A 582 17.10 16.33 -5.29
C THR A 582 16.95 17.85 -5.18
N GLY A 583 16.09 18.31 -4.28
CA GLY A 583 15.87 19.73 -4.01
C GLY A 583 16.97 20.39 -3.16
N GLU A 584 17.95 19.63 -2.67
CA GLU A 584 18.94 20.13 -1.73
C GLU A 584 20.16 20.71 -2.43
N THR A 585 20.54 21.93 -2.02
CA THR A 585 21.70 22.66 -2.54
C THR A 585 22.69 22.95 -1.40
N LYS A 586 23.99 22.93 -1.69
CA LYS A 586 25.05 23.35 -0.73
C LYS A 586 25.67 24.69 -1.08
N SER A 587 25.59 25.08 -2.34
CA SER A 587 26.17 26.29 -2.91
C SER A 587 25.27 26.74 -4.08
N PRO A 588 25.44 27.97 -4.59
CA PRO A 588 24.70 28.42 -5.78
C PRO A 588 24.90 27.52 -7.00
N GLY A 589 26.04 26.81 -7.08
CA GLY A 589 26.40 25.96 -8.21
C GLY A 589 26.22 24.46 -8.00
N ASP A 590 25.89 23.98 -6.80
CA ASP A 590 25.85 22.54 -6.49
C ASP A 590 24.52 22.08 -5.89
N ALA A 591 24.02 20.96 -6.40
CA ALA A 591 22.85 20.27 -5.87
C ALA A 591 23.17 18.80 -5.60
N TRP A 592 22.40 18.18 -4.71
CA TRP A 592 22.60 16.79 -4.34
C TRP A 592 21.89 15.84 -5.32
N ILE A 593 22.57 14.75 -5.66
CA ILE A 593 22.03 13.66 -6.48
C ILE A 593 22.10 12.32 -5.77
N PHE A 594 21.30 11.37 -6.24
CA PHE A 594 21.35 9.99 -5.80
C PHE A 594 21.61 9.02 -6.97
N TYR A 595 22.56 8.10 -6.77
CA TYR A 595 22.91 7.03 -7.69
C TYR A 595 22.14 5.76 -7.36
N PHE A 596 21.21 5.39 -8.23
CA PHE A 596 20.39 4.22 -8.03
C PHE A 596 21.08 2.90 -8.40
N SER A 597 22.11 2.90 -9.25
CA SER A 597 22.85 1.65 -9.51
C SER A 597 23.78 1.29 -8.34
N GLY A 598 24.38 2.27 -7.66
CA GLY A 598 25.31 2.06 -6.54
C GLY A 598 24.78 2.34 -5.14
N GLY A 599 23.62 3.00 -4.99
CA GLY A 599 22.96 3.24 -3.71
C GLY A 599 23.55 4.36 -2.84
N TYR A 600 24.31 5.30 -3.43
CA TYR A 600 24.93 6.42 -2.71
C TYR A 600 24.67 7.77 -3.41
N GLY A 601 24.91 8.88 -2.72
CA GLY A 601 24.70 10.23 -3.27
C GLY A 601 25.92 11.13 -3.12
N TYR A 602 25.99 12.19 -3.92
CA TYR A 602 27.02 13.22 -3.84
C TYR A 602 26.51 14.58 -4.31
N TRP A 603 27.30 15.61 -4.05
CA TRP A 603 27.07 16.95 -4.58
C TRP A 603 27.63 17.07 -5.99
N LEU A 604 26.81 17.51 -6.94
CA LEU A 604 27.20 17.70 -8.33
C LEU A 604 26.88 19.12 -8.80
N ASN A 605 27.67 19.61 -9.76
CA ASN A 605 27.43 20.89 -10.39
C ASN A 605 26.05 20.89 -11.07
N ARG A 606 25.24 21.91 -10.78
CA ARG A 606 23.86 22.05 -11.25
C ARG A 606 23.73 22.05 -12.77
N GLY A 607 24.75 22.50 -13.50
CA GLY A 607 24.78 22.53 -14.96
C GLY A 607 25.03 21.15 -15.61
N THR A 608 25.44 20.13 -14.86
CA THR A 608 25.62 18.78 -15.40
C THR A 608 24.27 18.17 -15.77
N SER A 609 24.14 17.59 -16.96
CA SER A 609 22.87 16.98 -17.41
C SER A 609 22.99 15.49 -17.79
N ASP A 610 24.21 14.99 -17.95
CA ASP A 610 24.48 13.66 -18.47
C ASP A 610 23.94 12.55 -17.57
N ASN A 611 23.05 11.74 -18.14
CA ASN A 611 22.42 10.59 -17.47
C ASN A 611 21.66 10.93 -16.17
N LEU A 612 21.26 12.20 -15.99
CA LEU A 612 20.49 12.68 -14.85
C LEU A 612 19.00 12.81 -15.20
N ARG A 613 18.13 12.50 -14.25
CA ARG A 613 16.67 12.57 -14.39
C ARG A 613 16.03 13.42 -13.29
N ALA A 614 14.87 13.97 -13.61
CA ALA A 614 14.03 14.68 -12.65
C ALA A 614 13.01 13.73 -12.02
N PHE A 615 12.75 13.89 -10.73
CA PHE A 615 11.65 13.25 -10.02
C PHE A 615 10.85 14.34 -9.30
N ALA A 616 9.54 14.17 -9.28
CA ALA A 616 8.63 14.99 -8.49
C ALA A 616 7.99 14.14 -7.40
N VAL A 617 7.83 14.71 -6.21
CA VAL A 617 7.14 14.09 -5.08
C VAL A 617 6.13 15.05 -4.46
N ARG A 618 5.04 14.51 -3.91
CA ARG A 618 4.08 15.24 -3.07
C ARG A 618 3.47 14.33 -2.00
N SER A 619 2.91 14.93 -0.94
CA SER A 619 2.12 14.21 0.05
C SER A 619 0.75 13.86 -0.52
N GLY A 620 0.36 12.58 -0.54
CA GLY A 620 -0.98 12.17 -0.96
C GLY A 620 -2.04 12.56 0.08
N SER A 621 -3.25 12.89 -0.38
CA SER A 621 -4.40 13.15 0.49
C SER A 621 -4.68 11.92 1.38
N ILE A 622 -4.57 12.07 2.70
CA ILE A 622 -5.02 11.08 3.67
C ILE A 622 -6.54 11.25 3.79
N GLY A 623 -7.29 10.48 3.00
CA GLY A 623 -8.74 10.52 3.00
C GLY A 623 -9.29 9.95 1.71
N ASP A 624 -9.41 8.62 1.66
CA ASP A 624 -10.39 7.87 0.86
C ASP A 624 -10.19 6.38 1.15
N SER A 625 -10.70 5.96 2.32
CA SER A 625 -11.01 4.56 2.59
C SER A 625 -12.40 4.25 2.01
N PRO A 626 -12.63 3.16 1.28
CA PRO A 626 -13.93 2.87 0.66
C PRO A 626 -15.06 2.46 1.63
N ASP A 627 -14.82 2.42 2.94
CA ASP A 627 -15.70 1.72 3.90
C ASP A 627 -16.76 2.57 4.62
N GLN A 628 -17.25 3.66 4.03
CA GLN A 628 -18.41 4.38 4.58
C GLN A 628 -19.48 4.70 3.55
N ARG A 629 -20.23 3.69 3.09
CA ARG A 629 -21.63 3.85 2.61
C ARG A 629 -22.45 2.56 2.73
N TYR A 630 -22.83 2.16 3.94
CA TYR A 630 -23.96 1.23 4.15
C TYR A 630 -24.61 1.44 5.53
N VAL A 631 -25.30 2.56 5.73
CA VAL A 631 -26.50 2.60 6.59
C VAL A 631 -27.40 3.71 6.06
N ASN A 632 -28.50 3.35 5.40
CA ASN A 632 -29.80 4.06 5.46
C ASN A 632 -30.73 3.57 4.35
N ILE A 633 -31.39 2.42 4.57
CA ILE A 633 -32.79 2.21 4.17
C ILE A 633 -33.38 1.26 5.21
N HIS A 634 -34.38 1.71 5.96
CA HIS A 634 -35.57 0.99 6.48
C HIS A 634 -36.14 1.76 7.68
N LYS A 635 -37.01 2.74 7.42
CA LYS A 635 -38.28 2.99 8.15
C LYS A 635 -38.99 4.27 7.66
N LYS A 636 -39.96 4.07 6.78
CA LYS A 636 -41.26 4.77 6.69
C LYS A 636 -42.28 3.68 7.08
N GLU A 637 -43.34 3.82 7.87
CA GLU A 637 -44.23 4.86 8.40
C GLU A 637 -44.46 4.55 9.92
N ALA A 638 -45.12 5.31 10.79
CA ALA A 638 -46.31 6.14 10.67
C ALA A 638 -46.51 7.08 11.89
N THR A 639 -47.15 8.23 11.64
CA THR A 639 -48.13 8.96 12.48
C THR A 639 -47.80 9.42 13.90
N THR A 640 -47.73 10.75 14.07
CA THR A 640 -48.21 11.48 15.28
C THR A 640 -49.69 11.87 15.08
N PRO A 641 -50.48 12.04 16.16
CA PRO A 641 -50.66 13.38 16.77
C PRO A 641 -50.83 13.33 18.32
N SER A 642 -50.18 14.20 19.10
CA SER A 642 -50.72 15.48 19.63
C SER A 642 -51.08 15.46 21.13
N THR A 643 -50.76 16.59 21.77
CA THR A 643 -51.38 17.25 22.94
C THR A 643 -51.11 16.82 24.40
N ASN A 644 -50.77 17.88 25.17
CA ASN A 644 -51.04 18.19 26.59
C ASN A 644 -49.92 18.06 27.65
N LYS A 645 -49.44 19.26 28.03
CA LYS A 645 -48.92 19.74 29.35
C LYS A 645 -50.01 19.61 30.45
N PRO A 646 -49.80 19.97 31.75
CA PRO A 646 -48.58 20.34 32.52
C PRO A 646 -48.55 19.81 34.01
N SER A 647 -47.59 20.32 34.80
CA SER A 647 -47.49 20.42 36.30
C SER A 647 -46.67 19.31 37.00
N GLY A 648 -45.81 19.58 38.00
CA GLY A 648 -45.38 20.82 38.65
C GLY A 648 -44.31 20.60 39.76
N LYS A 649 -43.67 21.71 40.17
CA LYS A 649 -43.03 22.08 41.47
C LYS A 649 -41.84 21.24 42.00
N ALA A 650 -40.63 21.81 42.07
CA ALA A 650 -39.98 22.57 43.18
C ALA A 650 -39.06 21.65 44.01
N SER A 651 -37.82 21.93 44.43
CA SER A 651 -37.15 23.13 45.01
C SER A 651 -35.61 23.02 44.83
N LYS A 652 -34.88 24.06 44.38
CA LYS A 652 -34.09 25.07 45.15
C LYS A 652 -32.93 24.56 46.05
N GLN A 653 -31.69 24.89 45.66
CA GLN A 653 -30.69 25.77 46.33
C GLN A 653 -29.36 25.64 45.56
N GLU A 654 -28.92 26.59 44.72
CA GLU A 654 -28.24 27.88 45.02
C GLU A 654 -27.04 27.77 45.97
N THR A 655 -25.82 27.90 45.40
CA THR A 655 -24.90 29.01 45.73
C THR A 655 -24.04 29.36 44.51
N GLU A 656 -24.20 30.60 44.07
CA GLU A 656 -23.37 31.37 43.12
C GLU A 656 -21.98 31.64 43.71
N SER A 657 -20.93 31.83 42.92
CA SER A 657 -20.57 33.10 42.25
C SER A 657 -19.18 32.89 41.62
N GLY A 658 -18.73 33.54 40.54
CA GLY A 658 -19.25 34.62 39.72
C GLY A 658 -18.07 35.28 38.99
N GLY A 659 -18.20 35.47 37.67
CA GLY A 659 -17.42 36.41 36.83
C GLY A 659 -16.02 35.97 36.38
N LEU A 660 -15.50 36.33 35.21
CA LEU A 660 -16.02 37.07 34.05
C LEU A 660 -15.01 36.88 32.90
N PHE A 661 -15.50 36.93 31.66
CA PHE A 661 -14.79 36.88 30.38
C PHE A 661 -13.86 38.10 30.10
N LYS A 662 -12.91 37.89 29.14
CA LYS A 662 -12.06 38.83 28.34
C LYS A 662 -10.57 38.86 28.74
N ASP A 663 -9.58 38.98 27.86
CA ASP A 663 -9.41 38.89 26.40
C ASP A 663 -7.87 38.82 26.14
N VAL A 664 -7.47 38.07 25.11
CA VAL A 664 -6.46 38.36 24.06
C VAL A 664 -5.13 39.13 24.38
N LYS A 665 -4.02 38.40 24.18
CA LYS A 665 -2.68 38.71 23.56
C LYS A 665 -1.98 40.10 23.69
N ASN A 666 -0.67 39.98 23.96
CA ASN A 666 0.52 40.79 23.53
C ASN A 666 1.06 41.90 24.46
N ALA A 667 2.34 41.73 24.89
CA ALA A 667 3.47 42.70 24.90
C ALA A 667 4.60 42.15 25.81
N PHE A 668 5.75 41.67 25.33
CA PHE A 668 7.01 42.35 24.95
C PHE A 668 7.78 43.10 26.06
N GLN A 669 9.00 42.58 26.31
CA GLN A 669 10.27 43.22 26.74
C GLN A 669 10.47 43.91 28.11
N SER A 670 11.51 43.41 28.81
CA SER A 670 12.48 44.11 29.66
C SER A 670 13.60 43.08 29.95
N PHE A 671 14.92 43.27 29.87
CA PHE A 671 15.80 44.43 29.69
C PHE A 671 17.21 43.89 29.29
N LYS A 672 17.88 44.49 28.31
CA LYS A 672 19.35 44.56 28.16
C LYS A 672 19.71 46.00 28.60
N GLU A 673 20.81 46.35 29.26
CA GLU A 673 22.23 46.10 28.94
C GLU A 673 23.07 46.73 30.08
N ASN A 674 24.29 46.23 30.32
CA ASN A 674 25.43 47.12 30.59
C ASN A 674 26.74 46.43 30.20
N VAL A 675 27.56 47.21 29.50
CA VAL A 675 28.82 46.92 28.78
C VAL A 675 29.97 47.44 29.69
N PHE A 676 31.16 46.86 29.83
CA PHE A 676 32.34 46.95 28.94
C PHE A 676 33.56 46.29 29.62
N SER A 677 34.39 45.57 28.85
CA SER A 677 35.85 45.80 28.64
C SER A 677 36.65 44.51 28.47
N SER A 678 37.52 44.53 27.45
CA SER A 678 38.60 43.57 27.15
C SER A 678 39.93 44.36 27.07
N PRO A 679 41.09 43.75 26.74
CA PRO A 679 41.98 42.83 27.46
C PRO A 679 43.35 43.53 27.79
N PRO A 680 44.45 42.82 28.14
CA PRO A 680 45.50 42.61 27.12
C PRO A 680 46.34 41.30 27.24
N ASP A 681 47.26 41.17 26.28
CA ASP A 681 48.14 40.08 25.83
C ASP A 681 49.35 39.64 26.70
N SER A 682 49.74 38.38 26.46
CA SER A 682 51.10 37.81 26.25
C SER A 682 52.15 37.56 27.36
N SER A 683 52.75 36.36 27.25
CA SER A 683 54.17 35.98 27.37
C SER A 683 54.59 35.01 28.51
N GLY A 684 55.33 33.96 28.13
CA GLY A 684 56.21 33.18 29.04
C GLY A 684 56.15 31.64 28.93
N ALA A 685 56.85 31.06 27.95
CA ALA A 685 57.44 29.70 28.06
C ALA A 685 58.89 29.85 28.60
N PRO A 686 59.59 28.80 29.11
CA PRO A 686 60.15 27.75 28.24
C PRO A 686 60.41 26.32 28.84
N THR A 687 60.71 25.37 27.92
CA THR A 687 61.63 24.19 27.99
C THR A 687 61.29 23.00 28.92
N GLU A 688 61.45 21.71 28.57
CA GLU A 688 62.39 20.95 27.70
C GLU A 688 61.67 19.67 27.16
N ASN A 689 61.71 19.30 25.86
CA ASN A 689 62.76 18.60 25.07
C ASN A 689 62.96 17.11 25.50
N GLN A 690 62.95 16.05 24.69
CA GLN A 690 63.44 15.75 23.32
C GLN A 690 62.70 14.50 22.76
N ASN A 691 62.23 14.47 21.50
CA ASN A 691 62.89 13.90 20.28
C ASN A 691 63.23 12.39 20.37
N LYS A 692 63.01 11.52 19.38
CA LYS A 692 62.81 11.65 17.93
C LYS A 692 62.44 10.28 17.31
N ASP A 693 61.83 10.32 16.12
CA ASP A 693 62.07 9.52 14.89
C ASP A 693 62.57 8.05 15.05
N ASP A 694 62.05 7.03 14.36
CA ASP A 694 62.19 6.90 12.92
C ASP A 694 61.51 5.63 12.39
N ASN A 695 61.34 5.66 11.08
CA ASN A 695 60.67 4.71 10.21
C ASN A 695 61.71 3.75 9.57
N SER A 696 61.21 2.70 8.91
CA SER A 696 61.82 1.96 7.77
C SER A 696 62.58 0.63 7.97
N ASN A 697 62.05 -0.37 7.26
CA ASN A 697 62.66 -1.27 6.26
C ASN A 697 63.68 -2.38 6.59
N ALA A 698 63.39 -3.52 5.91
CA ALA A 698 64.28 -4.49 5.24
C ALA A 698 64.87 -5.64 6.08
N VAL A 699 64.54 -6.92 5.82
CA VAL A 699 64.90 -7.90 4.73
C VAL A 699 65.91 -8.93 5.28
N GLU A 700 65.83 -10.16 4.77
CA GLU A 700 66.73 -11.32 4.91
C GLU A 700 66.55 -12.13 6.20
N ASP A 701 66.62 -13.45 6.25
CA ASP A 701 66.74 -14.57 5.30
C ASP A 701 66.62 -15.82 6.19
N GLY A 702 66.34 -17.00 5.62
CA GLY A 702 66.71 -18.25 6.30
C GLY A 702 65.74 -19.41 6.14
N ASP A 703 65.99 -20.18 5.08
CA ASP A 703 65.55 -21.55 4.87
C ASP A 703 65.62 -22.45 6.12
N LEU A 704 64.70 -23.41 6.22
CA LEU A 704 64.99 -24.86 6.28
C LEU A 704 63.67 -25.68 6.42
N ASP A 705 63.38 -26.42 5.36
CA ASP A 705 62.50 -27.61 5.22
C ASP A 705 63.13 -28.83 5.96
N PRO A 706 62.64 -30.10 5.94
CA PRO A 706 61.30 -30.68 5.72
C PRO A 706 60.88 -31.78 6.74
N SER A 707 59.63 -32.24 6.56
CA SER A 707 59.14 -33.63 6.63
C SER A 707 58.84 -34.32 7.97
N LEU A 708 57.65 -34.95 7.98
CA LEU A 708 57.26 -36.31 8.40
C LEU A 708 55.81 -36.23 8.90
N ASP A 709 54.88 -37.16 8.69
CA ASP A 709 54.70 -38.34 7.85
C ASP A 709 53.29 -38.85 8.23
N THR A 710 52.66 -39.65 7.34
CA THR A 710 51.61 -40.67 7.58
C THR A 710 50.47 -40.40 8.59
N GLY A 711 49.18 -40.40 8.23
CA GLY A 711 48.46 -41.52 7.63
C GLY A 711 47.66 -42.31 8.69
N ALA A 712 46.36 -42.02 8.83
CA ALA A 712 45.26 -42.92 9.23
C ALA A 712 43.93 -42.16 9.20
#